data_AF-T0QAJ9-F1
#
_entry.id   AF-T0QAJ9-F1
#
_cell.length_a   1.000
_cell.length_b   1.000
_cell.length_c   1.000
_cell.angle_alpha   90.00
_cell.angle_beta   90.00
_cell.angle_gamma   90.00
#
_symmetry.space_group_name_H-M   'P 1'
#
loop_
_entity.id
_entity.type
_entity.pdbx_description
1 polymer ?
#
loop_
_entity_poly.entity_id
_entity_poly.type
_entity_poly.pdbx_seq_one_letter_code
_entity_poly.pdbx_strand_id
1 'polypeptide(L)'
;MADAGATTSSLLPGQDPVVTEAALRYSQEIQALVPTLPDEMGLFRQEVEKMLNALTKSQESEQRLVRRTREIVHEIGTNQDKYARDKEEELEAYNYKKKVQVEIEVMWGQVANSHKIETEKQAKLNELRTSIAMLEEELKNGSGWSEAQEEAMAKLKRQRADGAREVDTKTTELQQVRMQVNALHALVTEAEEEQFRLDEAVARANQDVAERKSSAEKETRRKLVLEKQLKALKSEAELLNAEHKSKVDQVKAGEAVLKQKETQLRESKARMEKYLKQYDVLYRTTHQFTEAMETQWQKNQEILTMNNHMETEVATKEDAIAKLVAECTKIEALVELTKEKIADVNAAKAKVDTKRDACKLTLNELENVTMEVERKQGEAVRKTLDDLIRQRELVNKMLVRAADTSQGTQDLIKIQENTMKNLENEISGYRQSVKKQRDMIQQLVTDRDRYDKEAEAANKKYRTALEEAKLQDLQVVSLQDKINEGEARLKQQQNLYEAVRSDRNLYSKSLIESQEEIADMKRKFKIMNHQIEQLKEEITTKDHSLVKEHFDHHKVDKDKETLKAELTRIKKQIQSSEQIITNQEQEISKLASIIQEADDERQRQLKEYNAVINDRDNLRAQLILRNEELKSLYEKIKIQKSTLNIGQVQYAERVKEVRALETRVLDLMAEHKKTEEQISCTGDLKSELLRLERDLLQERTKIKALSEELDHPMNVHRWRKLEGSDPKRFDMIRKIQVLQKKLIKKSEEACMKDLLIVEKEKLYVELKNVLARQPGPEVAEQLLVYQDNLKKKQAQMKNMENELEMYKAQVREYKHDLQRIDKEMLKLKETWLHKVRAEVNELPVGPEMDDVEPPEQSNNQGTERPAPPAVPSPLDESMFALGK
;
A
#
# COMPACT_ATOMS: atom_id res chain seq x y z
N MET A 1 -38.54 17.12 -49.71
CA MET A 1 -39.80 17.49 -49.02
C MET A 1 -39.47 17.91 -47.60
N ALA A 2 -40.45 18.50 -46.91
CA ALA A 2 -40.50 18.84 -45.48
C ALA A 2 -39.85 17.82 -44.50
N ASP A 3 -39.48 18.16 -43.27
CA ASP A 3 -39.26 19.45 -42.54
C ASP A 3 -38.75 19.09 -41.11
N ALA A 4 -38.55 20.08 -40.24
CA ALA A 4 -38.54 19.98 -38.77
C ALA A 4 -37.42 19.12 -38.13
N GLY A 5 -36.24 19.73 -37.99
CA GLY A 5 -35.11 19.23 -37.18
C GLY A 5 -34.54 20.26 -36.20
N ALA A 6 -35.39 21.14 -35.66
CA ALA A 6 -34.96 22.28 -34.85
C ALA A 6 -34.46 21.87 -33.45
N THR A 7 -33.15 21.62 -33.32
CA THR A 7 -32.50 21.38 -32.02
C THR A 7 -32.54 22.67 -31.18
N THR A 8 -33.46 22.72 -30.23
CA THR A 8 -33.54 23.78 -29.23
C THR A 8 -32.24 23.86 -28.43
N SER A 9 -31.50 24.96 -28.58
CA SER A 9 -30.40 25.30 -27.67
C SER A 9 -31.00 25.68 -26.32
N SER A 10 -31.22 24.68 -25.45
CA SER A 10 -31.65 24.90 -24.08
C SER A 10 -30.50 25.52 -23.30
N LEU A 11 -30.51 26.85 -23.19
CA LEU A 11 -29.68 27.59 -22.24
C LEU A 11 -29.85 26.97 -20.85
N LEU A 12 -28.79 26.36 -20.33
CA LEU A 12 -28.78 25.81 -18.97
C LEU A 12 -29.00 26.96 -17.98
N PRO A 13 -30.04 26.90 -17.11
CA PRO A 13 -30.31 27.96 -16.16
C PRO A 13 -29.17 28.04 -15.14
N GLY A 14 -28.48 29.19 -15.08
CA GLY A 14 -27.32 29.38 -14.20
C GLY A 14 -26.16 30.23 -14.76
N GLN A 15 -26.28 30.83 -15.95
CA GLN A 15 -25.31 31.83 -16.45
C GLN A 15 -25.96 33.19 -16.74
N ASP A 16 -26.39 33.88 -15.68
CA ASP A 16 -26.60 35.33 -15.71
C ASP A 16 -25.26 36.05 -15.45
N PRO A 17 -24.57 36.60 -16.47
CA PRO A 17 -23.30 37.32 -16.25
C PRO A 17 -23.47 38.58 -15.38
N VAL A 18 -24.71 39.08 -15.29
CA VAL A 18 -25.09 40.23 -14.46
C VAL A 18 -24.75 40.01 -12.98
N VAL A 19 -24.91 38.79 -12.47
CA VAL A 19 -24.67 38.46 -11.04
C VAL A 19 -23.18 38.52 -10.70
N THR A 20 -22.31 38.01 -11.59
CA THR A 20 -20.86 38.02 -11.38
C THR A 20 -20.26 39.41 -11.55
N GLU A 21 -20.81 40.25 -12.43
CA GLU A 21 -20.38 41.65 -12.55
C GLU A 21 -20.82 42.50 -11.35
N ALA A 22 -22.06 42.31 -10.85
CA ALA A 22 -22.53 42.98 -9.64
C ALA A 22 -21.67 42.63 -8.40
N ALA A 23 -21.35 41.35 -8.21
CA ALA A 23 -20.46 40.91 -7.13
C ALA A 23 -19.05 41.53 -7.23
N LEU A 24 -18.52 41.70 -8.44
CA LEU A 24 -17.23 42.36 -8.66
C LEU A 24 -17.27 43.84 -8.26
N ARG A 25 -18.32 44.57 -8.62
CA ARG A 25 -18.50 45.98 -8.22
C ARG A 25 -18.63 46.11 -6.69
N TYR A 26 -19.47 45.30 -6.04
CA TYR A 26 -19.58 45.29 -4.58
C TYR A 26 -18.25 45.00 -3.87
N SER A 27 -17.43 44.08 -4.38
CA SER A 27 -16.11 43.82 -3.79
C SER A 27 -15.16 45.02 -3.92
N GLN A 28 -15.18 45.72 -5.05
CA GLN A 28 -14.36 46.92 -5.30
C GLN A 28 -14.84 48.12 -4.47
N GLU A 29 -16.15 48.31 -4.34
CA GLU A 29 -16.76 49.37 -3.52
C GLU A 29 -16.45 49.17 -2.02
N ILE A 30 -16.57 47.94 -1.50
CA ILE A 30 -16.17 47.62 -0.12
C ILE A 30 -14.66 47.81 0.08
N GLN A 31 -13.83 47.41 -0.88
CA GLN A 31 -12.38 47.60 -0.82
C GLN A 31 -11.96 49.08 -0.85
N ALA A 32 -12.74 49.94 -1.49
CA ALA A 32 -12.56 51.40 -1.46
C ALA A 32 -13.10 52.06 -0.17
N LEU A 33 -14.00 51.39 0.57
CA LEU A 33 -14.59 51.90 1.82
C LEU A 33 -13.74 51.56 3.06
N VAL A 34 -13.04 50.43 3.07
CA VAL A 34 -12.16 50.02 4.18
C VAL A 34 -11.15 51.11 4.63
N PRO A 35 -10.48 51.88 3.73
CA PRO A 35 -9.54 52.91 4.13
C PRO A 35 -10.16 54.20 4.68
N THR A 36 -11.48 54.40 4.58
CA THR A 36 -12.16 55.64 5.03
C THR A 36 -12.89 55.49 6.36
N LEU A 37 -12.81 54.31 6.99
CA LEU A 37 -13.32 54.05 8.34
C LEU A 37 -12.38 54.65 9.40
N PRO A 38 -12.90 55.40 10.41
CA PRO A 38 -12.08 55.93 11.52
C PRO A 38 -11.40 54.82 12.34
N ASP A 39 -10.19 55.10 12.85
CA ASP A 39 -9.38 54.12 13.61
C ASP A 39 -10.06 53.63 14.90
N GLU A 40 -10.95 54.43 15.48
CA GLU A 40 -11.81 54.06 16.63
C GLU A 40 -12.68 52.81 16.33
N MET A 41 -12.97 52.54 15.06
CA MET A 41 -13.74 51.40 14.57
C MET A 41 -12.87 50.19 14.16
N GLY A 42 -11.64 50.10 14.66
CA GLY A 42 -10.65 49.09 14.24
C GLY A 42 -11.12 47.62 14.28
N LEU A 43 -11.97 47.24 15.25
CA LEU A 43 -12.57 45.89 15.29
C LEU A 43 -13.56 45.65 14.14
N PHE A 44 -14.42 46.64 13.85
CA PHE A 44 -15.35 46.57 12.71
C PHE A 44 -14.60 46.52 11.38
N ARG A 45 -13.54 47.33 11.24
CA ARG A 45 -12.65 47.30 10.08
C ARG A 45 -12.01 45.92 9.86
N GLN A 46 -11.51 45.25 10.90
CA GLN A 46 -10.97 43.89 10.80
C GLN A 46 -12.02 42.87 10.34
N GLU A 47 -13.26 42.98 10.80
CA GLU A 47 -14.33 42.06 10.38
C GLU A 47 -14.79 42.32 8.93
N VAL A 48 -14.83 43.58 8.49
CA VAL A 48 -15.05 43.94 7.08
C VAL A 48 -13.90 43.44 6.20
N GLU A 49 -12.64 43.61 6.61
CA GLU A 49 -11.48 43.08 5.88
C GLU A 49 -11.49 41.54 5.80
N LYS A 50 -11.93 40.82 6.85
CA LYS A 50 -12.16 39.36 6.79
C LYS A 50 -13.27 38.98 5.81
N MET A 51 -14.42 39.66 5.85
CA MET A 51 -15.54 39.38 4.94
C MET A 51 -15.17 39.67 3.48
N LEU A 52 -14.45 40.76 3.21
CA LEU A 52 -13.91 41.06 1.88
C LEU A 52 -12.97 39.95 1.39
N ASN A 53 -12.02 39.52 2.22
CA ASN A 53 -11.11 38.41 1.89
C ASN A 53 -11.84 37.08 1.65
N ALA A 54 -12.95 36.81 2.35
CA ALA A 54 -13.79 35.64 2.12
C ALA A 54 -14.56 35.76 0.79
N LEU A 55 -15.13 36.93 0.50
CA LEU A 55 -15.85 37.22 -0.74
C LEU A 55 -14.96 37.09 -1.97
N THR A 56 -13.76 37.68 -1.95
CA THR A 56 -12.78 37.57 -3.06
C THR A 56 -12.38 36.12 -3.31
N LYS A 57 -12.11 35.33 -2.25
CA LYS A 57 -11.79 33.89 -2.40
C LYS A 57 -12.97 33.08 -2.93
N SER A 58 -14.19 33.41 -2.53
CA SER A 58 -15.41 32.81 -3.10
C SER A 58 -15.49 33.10 -4.59
N GLN A 59 -15.33 34.37 -5.00
CA GLN A 59 -15.39 34.80 -6.40
C GLN A 59 -14.28 34.18 -7.26
N GLU A 60 -13.05 34.03 -6.74
CA GLU A 60 -11.99 33.29 -7.44
C GLU A 60 -12.30 31.79 -7.62
N SER A 61 -13.04 31.19 -6.68
CA SER A 61 -13.46 29.78 -6.78
C SER A 61 -14.60 29.61 -7.79
N GLU A 62 -15.55 30.54 -7.79
CA GLU A 62 -16.66 30.62 -8.74
C GLU A 62 -16.14 30.83 -10.18
N GLN A 63 -15.21 31.78 -10.40
CA GLN A 63 -14.59 31.97 -11.71
C GLN A 63 -13.84 30.73 -12.21
N ARG A 64 -13.22 29.95 -11.31
CA ARG A 64 -12.57 28.67 -11.67
C ARG A 64 -13.62 27.63 -12.07
N LEU A 65 -14.73 27.53 -11.34
CA LEU A 65 -15.86 26.66 -11.69
C LEU A 65 -16.50 27.06 -13.04
N VAL A 66 -16.73 28.35 -13.29
CA VAL A 66 -17.31 28.83 -14.56
C VAL A 66 -16.39 28.52 -15.76
N ARG A 67 -15.07 28.65 -15.62
CA ARG A 67 -14.11 28.21 -16.65
C ARG A 67 -14.20 26.70 -16.89
N ARG A 68 -14.19 25.90 -15.81
CA ARG A 68 -14.30 24.44 -15.86
C ARG A 68 -15.59 23.96 -16.53
N THR A 69 -16.71 24.64 -16.26
CA THR A 69 -18.00 24.34 -16.90
C THR A 69 -17.98 24.70 -18.39
N ARG A 70 -17.31 25.78 -18.81
CA ARG A 70 -17.14 26.13 -20.24
C ARG A 70 -16.23 25.13 -20.97
N GLU A 71 -15.15 24.68 -20.33
CA GLU A 71 -14.28 23.60 -20.83
C GLU A 71 -15.11 22.33 -21.08
N ILE A 72 -15.86 21.86 -20.07
CA ILE A 72 -16.70 20.65 -20.16
C ILE A 72 -17.80 20.78 -21.21
N VAL A 73 -18.47 21.94 -21.32
CA VAL A 73 -19.51 22.16 -22.35
C VAL A 73 -18.90 22.14 -23.76
N HIS A 74 -17.69 22.66 -23.95
CA HIS A 74 -16.98 22.58 -25.23
C HIS A 74 -16.57 21.12 -25.57
N GLU A 75 -16.05 20.38 -24.59
CA GLU A 75 -15.74 18.94 -24.74
C GLU A 75 -17.00 18.13 -25.11
N ILE A 76 -18.14 18.39 -24.46
CA ILE A 76 -19.42 17.75 -24.79
C ILE A 76 -19.84 18.06 -26.24
N GLY A 77 -19.76 19.32 -26.66
CA GLY A 77 -20.06 19.72 -28.05
C GLY A 77 -19.18 18.99 -29.07
N THR A 78 -17.86 19.02 -28.89
CA THR A 78 -16.93 18.35 -29.82
C THR A 78 -17.09 16.83 -29.88
N ASN A 79 -17.65 16.20 -28.84
CA ASN A 79 -17.97 14.77 -28.84
C ASN A 79 -19.36 14.48 -29.42
N GLN A 80 -20.33 15.40 -29.31
CA GLN A 80 -21.59 15.32 -30.06
C GLN A 80 -21.35 15.47 -31.58
N ASP A 81 -20.46 16.38 -31.99
CA ASP A 81 -20.09 16.58 -33.40
C ASP A 81 -19.38 15.35 -34.01
N LYS A 82 -18.64 14.57 -33.21
CA LYS A 82 -18.07 13.29 -33.63
C LYS A 82 -19.15 12.23 -33.76
N TYR A 83 -19.95 12.04 -32.71
CA TYR A 83 -21.04 11.07 -32.69
C TYR A 83 -22.08 11.30 -33.80
N ALA A 84 -22.28 12.55 -34.23
CA ALA A 84 -23.09 12.89 -35.39
C ALA A 84 -22.48 12.35 -36.71
N ARG A 85 -21.17 12.55 -36.93
CA ARG A 85 -20.45 12.04 -38.11
C ARG A 85 -20.36 10.52 -38.12
N ASP A 86 -19.98 9.91 -37.01
CA ASP A 86 -19.88 8.44 -36.88
C ASP A 86 -21.21 7.76 -37.27
N LYS A 87 -22.34 8.37 -36.86
CA LYS A 87 -23.70 7.92 -37.18
C LYS A 87 -24.12 8.19 -38.64
N GLU A 88 -23.58 9.22 -39.27
CA GLU A 88 -23.79 9.52 -40.69
C GLU A 88 -23.02 8.51 -41.57
N GLU A 89 -21.77 8.20 -41.21
CA GLU A 89 -20.98 7.12 -41.84
C GLU A 89 -21.63 5.73 -41.68
N GLU A 90 -22.20 5.40 -40.50
CA GLU A 90 -22.99 4.16 -40.34
C GLU A 90 -24.22 4.12 -41.26
N LEU A 91 -24.88 5.25 -41.47
CA LEU A 91 -26.06 5.34 -42.34
C LEU A 91 -25.69 5.16 -43.82
N GLU A 92 -24.58 5.77 -44.27
CA GLU A 92 -24.05 5.56 -45.62
C GLU A 92 -23.62 4.10 -45.85
N ALA A 93 -22.90 3.51 -44.90
CA ALA A 93 -22.48 2.11 -44.97
C ALA A 93 -23.68 1.14 -45.02
N TYR A 94 -24.74 1.42 -44.25
CA TYR A 94 -26.00 0.66 -44.29
C TYR A 94 -26.70 0.77 -45.65
N ASN A 95 -26.80 1.98 -46.20
CA ASN A 95 -27.40 2.21 -47.52
C ASN A 95 -26.61 1.54 -48.65
N TYR A 96 -25.27 1.62 -48.61
CA TYR A 96 -24.39 0.93 -49.56
C TYR A 96 -24.56 -0.58 -49.50
N LYS A 97 -24.54 -1.17 -48.29
CA LYS A 97 -24.81 -2.60 -48.08
C LYS A 97 -26.16 -3.02 -48.68
N LYS A 98 -27.23 -2.24 -48.44
CA LYS A 98 -28.56 -2.52 -48.96
C LYS A 98 -28.61 -2.48 -50.51
N LYS A 99 -27.89 -1.55 -51.14
CA LYS A 99 -27.75 -1.49 -52.60
C LYS A 99 -27.06 -2.74 -53.17
N VAL A 100 -25.93 -3.15 -52.58
CA VAL A 100 -25.20 -4.36 -52.98
C VAL A 100 -26.03 -5.63 -52.82
N GLN A 101 -26.89 -5.73 -51.80
CA GLN A 101 -27.80 -6.88 -51.65
C GLN A 101 -28.81 -6.99 -52.80
N VAL A 102 -29.40 -5.87 -53.25
CA VAL A 102 -30.32 -5.87 -54.40
C VAL A 102 -29.58 -6.20 -55.71
N GLU A 103 -28.36 -5.70 -55.89
CA GLU A 103 -27.52 -6.02 -57.05
C GLU A 103 -27.17 -7.53 -57.10
N ILE A 104 -26.92 -8.15 -55.94
CA ILE A 104 -26.70 -9.61 -55.83
C ILE A 104 -27.97 -10.39 -56.18
N GLU A 105 -29.15 -10.01 -55.67
CA GLU A 105 -30.42 -10.70 -55.98
C GLU A 105 -30.74 -10.66 -57.49
N VAL A 106 -30.49 -9.52 -58.16
CA VAL A 106 -30.66 -9.40 -59.61
C VAL A 106 -29.69 -10.32 -60.36
N MET A 107 -28.41 -10.36 -59.98
CA MET A 107 -27.41 -11.25 -60.60
C MET A 107 -27.76 -12.74 -60.41
N TRP A 108 -28.22 -13.15 -59.24
CA TRP A 108 -28.66 -14.54 -58.99
C TRP A 108 -29.88 -14.91 -59.84
N GLY A 109 -30.82 -13.98 -60.05
CA GLY A 109 -31.94 -14.16 -60.98
C GLY A 109 -31.49 -14.37 -62.43
N GLN A 110 -30.46 -13.63 -62.88
CA GLN A 110 -29.89 -13.78 -64.22
C GLN A 110 -29.17 -15.12 -64.40
N VAL A 111 -28.36 -15.55 -63.43
CA VAL A 111 -27.67 -16.86 -63.44
C VAL A 111 -28.68 -18.01 -63.48
N ALA A 112 -29.74 -17.97 -62.66
CA ALA A 112 -30.79 -18.98 -62.66
C ALA A 112 -31.53 -19.07 -64.01
N ASN A 113 -31.78 -17.94 -64.67
CA ASN A 113 -32.37 -17.92 -66.00
C ASN A 113 -31.41 -18.45 -67.08
N SER A 114 -30.11 -18.17 -66.97
CA SER A 114 -29.09 -18.68 -67.89
C SER A 114 -29.00 -20.22 -67.85
N HIS A 115 -28.86 -20.81 -66.64
CA HIS A 115 -28.86 -22.27 -66.49
C HIS A 115 -30.15 -22.93 -66.99
N LYS A 116 -31.31 -22.28 -66.84
CA LYS A 116 -32.56 -22.80 -67.41
C LYS A 116 -32.46 -22.90 -68.94
N ILE A 117 -32.05 -21.82 -69.61
CA ILE A 117 -31.85 -21.79 -71.07
C ILE A 117 -30.81 -22.84 -71.51
N GLU A 118 -29.77 -23.05 -70.73
CA GLU A 118 -28.74 -24.06 -70.97
C GLU A 118 -29.30 -25.50 -70.88
N THR A 119 -30.09 -25.82 -69.84
CA THR A 119 -30.74 -27.14 -69.75
C THR A 119 -31.72 -27.41 -70.89
N GLU A 120 -32.45 -26.38 -71.36
CA GLU A 120 -33.34 -26.48 -72.52
C GLU A 120 -32.58 -26.66 -73.85
N LYS A 121 -31.33 -26.19 -73.95
CA LYS A 121 -30.42 -26.46 -75.09
C LYS A 121 -29.82 -27.87 -75.00
N GLN A 122 -29.38 -28.31 -73.83
CA GLN A 122 -28.81 -29.64 -73.59
C GLN A 122 -29.79 -30.76 -73.97
N ALA A 123 -31.08 -30.58 -73.65
CA ALA A 123 -32.14 -31.51 -74.03
C ALA A 123 -32.25 -31.66 -75.56
N LYS A 124 -32.38 -30.54 -76.30
CA LYS A 124 -32.50 -30.51 -77.76
C LYS A 124 -31.26 -31.05 -78.46
N LEU A 125 -30.07 -30.81 -77.91
CA LEU A 125 -28.81 -31.37 -78.43
C LEU A 125 -28.82 -32.92 -78.38
N ASN A 126 -29.41 -33.51 -77.34
CA ASN A 126 -29.50 -34.96 -77.20
C ASN A 126 -30.56 -35.57 -78.13
N GLU A 127 -31.73 -34.93 -78.30
CA GLU A 127 -32.76 -35.37 -79.27
C GLU A 127 -32.22 -35.40 -80.71
N LEU A 128 -31.47 -34.37 -81.10
CA LEU A 128 -30.81 -34.31 -82.41
C LEU A 128 -29.75 -35.41 -82.58
N ARG A 129 -28.96 -35.71 -81.53
CA ARG A 129 -27.98 -36.81 -81.55
C ARG A 129 -28.63 -38.19 -81.71
N THR A 130 -29.75 -38.45 -81.04
CA THR A 130 -30.52 -39.69 -81.25
C THR A 130 -31.13 -39.77 -82.66
N SER A 131 -31.56 -38.65 -83.22
CA SER A 131 -32.16 -38.60 -84.57
C SER A 131 -31.12 -38.87 -85.67
N ILE A 132 -29.89 -38.37 -85.50
CA ILE A 132 -28.77 -38.65 -86.41
C ILE A 132 -28.39 -40.13 -86.35
N ALA A 133 -28.27 -40.72 -85.15
CA ALA A 133 -27.92 -42.13 -84.99
C ALA A 133 -28.93 -43.08 -85.67
N MET A 134 -30.24 -42.77 -85.61
CA MET A 134 -31.26 -43.55 -86.33
C MET A 134 -31.13 -43.45 -87.86
N LEU A 135 -30.87 -42.26 -88.39
CA LEU A 135 -30.74 -42.03 -89.84
C LEU A 135 -29.44 -42.61 -90.43
N GLU A 136 -28.39 -42.75 -89.63
CA GLU A 136 -27.15 -43.43 -90.05
C GLU A 136 -27.28 -44.97 -90.12
N GLU A 137 -28.29 -45.55 -89.44
CA GLU A 137 -28.55 -46.99 -89.48
C GLU A 137 -29.50 -47.39 -90.63
N GLU A 138 -30.49 -46.55 -90.97
CA GLU A 138 -31.42 -46.80 -92.10
C GLU A 138 -30.75 -46.69 -93.49
N LEU A 139 -29.63 -45.97 -93.62
CA LEU A 139 -29.00 -45.70 -94.93
C LEU A 139 -28.20 -46.89 -95.52
N LYS A 140 -28.23 -48.08 -94.90
CA LYS A 140 -27.20 -49.12 -95.13
C LYS A 140 -27.59 -50.30 -96.02
N ASN A 141 -28.86 -50.45 -96.43
CA ASN A 141 -29.35 -51.42 -97.43
C ASN A 141 -30.69 -50.90 -98.03
N GLY A 142 -30.94 -50.84 -99.35
CA GLY A 142 -30.13 -51.20 -100.53
C GLY A 142 -30.83 -50.80 -101.85
N SER A 143 -30.25 -51.20 -103.00
CA SER A 143 -30.73 -50.97 -104.39
C SER A 143 -32.14 -51.53 -104.70
N GLY A 144 -32.86 -51.18 -105.77
CA GLY A 144 -32.60 -50.37 -106.97
C GLY A 144 -33.61 -50.74 -108.09
N TRP A 145 -33.85 -49.90 -109.10
CA TRP A 145 -34.96 -50.06 -110.08
C TRP A 145 -34.48 -50.14 -111.56
N SER A 146 -35.37 -50.53 -112.49
CA SER A 146 -35.03 -51.05 -113.84
C SER A 146 -35.67 -50.32 -115.04
N GLU A 147 -35.45 -50.85 -116.26
CA GLU A 147 -35.57 -50.25 -117.60
C GLU A 147 -36.92 -49.63 -118.03
N ALA A 148 -37.99 -49.71 -117.23
CA ALA A 148 -39.09 -48.74 -117.34
C ALA A 148 -38.56 -47.28 -117.18
N GLN A 149 -37.38 -47.13 -116.60
CA GLN A 149 -36.63 -45.90 -116.48
C GLN A 149 -36.04 -45.34 -117.78
N GLU A 150 -36.03 -46.04 -118.93
CA GLU A 150 -35.49 -45.47 -120.18
C GLU A 150 -36.38 -44.36 -120.75
N GLU A 151 -37.70 -44.56 -120.76
CA GLU A 151 -38.66 -43.50 -121.14
C GLU A 151 -38.72 -42.40 -120.06
N ALA A 152 -38.51 -42.78 -118.79
CA ALA A 152 -38.25 -41.82 -117.73
C ALA A 152 -36.91 -41.07 -117.95
N MET A 153 -35.91 -41.63 -118.64
CA MET A 153 -34.59 -41.01 -118.83
C MET A 153 -34.67 -39.73 -119.67
N ALA A 154 -35.63 -39.65 -120.60
CA ALA A 154 -35.92 -38.41 -121.33
C ALA A 154 -36.52 -37.32 -120.41
N LYS A 155 -37.38 -37.72 -119.46
CA LYS A 155 -37.96 -36.85 -118.43
C LYS A 155 -36.91 -36.42 -117.39
N LEU A 156 -36.08 -37.37 -116.95
CA LEU A 156 -34.94 -37.19 -116.07
C LEU A 156 -33.84 -36.35 -116.70
N LYS A 157 -33.67 -36.30 -118.04
CA LYS A 157 -32.76 -35.34 -118.69
C LYS A 157 -33.23 -33.89 -118.54
N ARG A 158 -34.54 -33.62 -118.47
CA ARG A 158 -35.07 -32.30 -118.08
C ARG A 158 -34.94 -32.08 -116.57
N GLN A 159 -35.37 -33.03 -115.74
CA GLN A 159 -35.22 -32.95 -114.28
C GLN A 159 -33.75 -32.92 -113.81
N ARG A 160 -32.77 -33.31 -114.64
CA ARG A 160 -31.33 -33.13 -114.42
C ARG A 160 -30.82 -31.76 -114.84
N ALA A 161 -31.48 -31.06 -115.76
CA ALA A 161 -31.18 -29.67 -116.09
C ALA A 161 -31.81 -28.72 -115.05
N ASP A 162 -33.05 -28.99 -114.65
CA ASP A 162 -33.71 -28.27 -113.55
C ASP A 162 -33.05 -28.63 -112.22
N GLY A 163 -32.75 -29.90 -111.97
CA GLY A 163 -31.99 -30.38 -110.81
C GLY A 163 -30.53 -29.93 -110.78
N ALA A 164 -29.90 -29.62 -111.93
CA ALA A 164 -28.59 -28.96 -111.93
C ALA A 164 -28.71 -27.50 -111.46
N ARG A 165 -29.78 -26.80 -111.84
CA ARG A 165 -30.08 -25.46 -111.30
C ARG A 165 -30.44 -25.50 -109.82
N GLU A 166 -31.18 -26.51 -109.37
CA GLU A 166 -31.42 -26.73 -107.93
C GLU A 166 -30.12 -27.11 -107.20
N VAL A 167 -29.21 -27.85 -107.81
CA VAL A 167 -27.88 -28.10 -107.23
C VAL A 167 -27.04 -26.82 -107.17
N ASP A 168 -27.08 -25.95 -108.18
CA ASP A 168 -26.36 -24.66 -108.14
C ASP A 168 -26.97 -23.69 -107.11
N THR A 169 -28.31 -23.60 -107.00
CA THR A 169 -28.96 -22.78 -105.94
C THR A 169 -28.74 -23.38 -104.57
N LYS A 170 -28.87 -24.70 -104.39
CA LYS A 170 -28.57 -25.37 -103.12
C LYS A 170 -27.08 -25.33 -102.78
N THR A 171 -26.17 -25.29 -103.75
CA THR A 171 -24.73 -25.10 -103.50
C THR A 171 -24.43 -23.67 -103.07
N THR A 172 -25.06 -22.66 -103.67
CA THR A 172 -24.90 -21.26 -103.25
C THR A 172 -25.58 -20.99 -101.90
N GLU A 173 -26.78 -21.54 -101.64
CA GLU A 173 -27.40 -21.56 -100.31
C GLU A 173 -26.50 -22.25 -99.27
N LEU A 174 -25.96 -23.44 -99.59
CA LEU A 174 -25.09 -24.20 -98.67
C LEU A 174 -23.74 -23.51 -98.45
N GLN A 175 -23.24 -22.76 -99.44
CA GLN A 175 -22.07 -21.90 -99.29
C GLN A 175 -22.37 -20.68 -98.42
N GLN A 176 -23.55 -20.08 -98.56
CA GLN A 176 -24.03 -18.99 -97.69
C GLN A 176 -24.27 -19.47 -96.25
N VAL A 177 -24.85 -20.65 -96.06
CA VAL A 177 -25.00 -21.32 -94.75
C VAL A 177 -23.63 -21.67 -94.17
N ARG A 178 -22.65 -22.13 -94.96
CA ARG A 178 -21.27 -22.32 -94.49
C ARG A 178 -20.63 -21.00 -94.04
N MET A 179 -20.84 -19.90 -94.76
CA MET A 179 -20.38 -18.58 -94.32
C MET A 179 -21.06 -18.14 -93.01
N GLN A 180 -22.36 -18.40 -92.85
CA GLN A 180 -23.09 -18.14 -91.60
C GLN A 180 -22.59 -19.03 -90.45
N VAL A 181 -22.36 -20.32 -90.68
CA VAL A 181 -21.82 -21.26 -89.68
C VAL A 181 -20.39 -20.88 -89.27
N ASN A 182 -19.56 -20.38 -90.20
CA ASN A 182 -18.22 -19.88 -89.89
C ASN A 182 -18.28 -18.55 -89.10
N ALA A 183 -19.18 -17.64 -89.45
CA ALA A 183 -19.39 -16.39 -88.71
C ALA A 183 -19.96 -16.65 -87.29
N LEU A 184 -20.84 -17.65 -87.15
CA LEU A 184 -21.35 -18.10 -85.86
C LEU A 184 -20.26 -18.83 -85.05
N HIS A 185 -19.37 -19.61 -85.67
CA HIS A 185 -18.20 -20.16 -84.98
C HIS A 185 -17.27 -19.06 -84.48
N ALA A 186 -16.99 -18.03 -85.28
CA ALA A 186 -16.17 -16.90 -84.85
C ALA A 186 -16.79 -16.18 -83.62
N LEU A 187 -18.10 -15.91 -83.66
CA LEU A 187 -18.85 -15.34 -82.53
C LEU A 187 -18.90 -16.25 -81.31
N VAL A 188 -18.95 -17.59 -81.49
CA VAL A 188 -18.87 -18.55 -80.39
C VAL A 188 -17.47 -18.55 -79.78
N THR A 189 -16.41 -18.59 -80.56
CA THR A 189 -15.04 -18.53 -80.03
C THR A 189 -14.72 -17.20 -79.35
N GLU A 190 -15.25 -16.08 -79.86
CA GLU A 190 -15.13 -14.76 -79.22
C GLU A 190 -15.89 -14.72 -77.88
N ALA A 191 -17.09 -15.32 -77.82
CA ALA A 191 -17.86 -15.46 -76.59
C ALA A 191 -17.22 -16.44 -75.59
N GLU A 192 -16.57 -17.52 -76.04
CA GLU A 192 -15.82 -18.47 -75.21
C GLU A 192 -14.54 -17.82 -74.65
N GLU A 193 -13.82 -17.01 -75.43
CA GLU A 193 -12.69 -16.21 -74.93
C GLU A 193 -13.12 -15.16 -73.90
N GLU A 194 -14.20 -14.41 -74.15
CA GLU A 194 -14.72 -13.46 -73.17
C GLU A 194 -15.30 -14.15 -71.93
N GLN A 195 -15.94 -15.31 -72.06
CA GLN A 195 -16.34 -16.12 -70.91
C GLN A 195 -15.11 -16.54 -70.09
N PHE A 196 -14.04 -17.03 -70.72
CA PHE A 196 -12.81 -17.39 -70.02
C PHE A 196 -12.16 -16.20 -69.30
N ARG A 197 -12.15 -15.02 -69.92
CA ARG A 197 -11.67 -13.76 -69.29
C ARG A 197 -12.52 -13.35 -68.09
N LEU A 198 -13.85 -13.50 -68.20
CA LEU A 198 -14.79 -13.23 -67.11
C LEU A 198 -14.64 -14.25 -65.97
N ASP A 199 -14.47 -15.53 -66.25
CA ASP A 199 -14.21 -16.58 -65.25
C ASP A 199 -12.86 -16.34 -64.54
N GLU A 200 -11.81 -15.94 -65.26
CA GLU A 200 -10.52 -15.55 -64.66
C GLU A 200 -10.64 -14.26 -63.80
N ALA A 201 -11.48 -13.31 -64.21
CA ALA A 201 -11.78 -12.11 -63.42
C ALA A 201 -12.61 -12.43 -62.16
N VAL A 202 -13.58 -13.34 -62.25
CA VAL A 202 -14.38 -13.83 -61.12
C VAL A 202 -13.52 -14.66 -60.16
N ALA A 203 -12.59 -15.47 -60.66
CA ALA A 203 -11.62 -16.19 -59.83
C ALA A 203 -10.74 -15.21 -59.02
N ARG A 204 -10.18 -14.19 -59.67
CA ARG A 204 -9.40 -13.13 -58.99
C ARG A 204 -10.24 -12.34 -57.99
N ALA A 205 -11.47 -11.95 -58.34
CA ALA A 205 -12.38 -11.25 -57.42
C ALA A 205 -12.75 -12.11 -56.20
N ASN A 206 -12.93 -13.42 -56.37
CA ASN A 206 -13.19 -14.35 -55.27
C ASN A 206 -11.97 -14.51 -54.35
N GLN A 207 -10.74 -14.52 -54.90
CA GLN A 207 -9.52 -14.50 -54.09
C GLN A 207 -9.41 -13.19 -53.29
N ASP A 208 -9.58 -12.03 -53.92
CA ASP A 208 -9.61 -10.72 -53.27
C ASP A 208 -10.63 -10.67 -52.12
N VAL A 209 -11.83 -11.23 -52.34
CA VAL A 209 -12.89 -11.31 -51.32
C VAL A 209 -12.50 -12.28 -50.19
N ALA A 210 -11.83 -13.39 -50.47
CA ALA A 210 -11.35 -14.33 -49.45
C ALA A 210 -10.23 -13.72 -48.60
N GLU A 211 -9.28 -13.01 -49.22
CA GLU A 211 -8.19 -12.30 -48.52
C GLU A 211 -8.73 -11.15 -47.67
N ARG A 212 -9.67 -10.34 -48.20
CA ARG A 212 -10.34 -9.27 -47.43
C ARG A 212 -11.17 -9.82 -46.28
N LYS A 213 -11.86 -10.96 -46.45
CA LYS A 213 -12.55 -11.66 -45.35
C LYS A 213 -11.55 -12.15 -44.29
N SER A 214 -10.44 -12.78 -44.69
CA SER A 214 -9.39 -13.22 -43.77
C SER A 214 -8.77 -12.04 -42.98
N SER A 215 -8.59 -10.90 -43.64
CA SER A 215 -8.11 -9.66 -43.00
C SER A 215 -9.13 -9.10 -42.00
N ALA A 216 -10.41 -9.00 -42.40
CA ALA A 216 -11.49 -8.56 -41.52
C ALA A 216 -11.70 -9.49 -40.32
N GLU A 217 -11.55 -10.81 -40.49
CA GLU A 217 -11.58 -11.77 -39.38
C GLU A 217 -10.39 -11.61 -38.42
N LYS A 218 -9.18 -11.36 -38.93
CA LYS A 218 -8.01 -11.06 -38.09
C LYS A 218 -8.25 -9.79 -37.28
N GLU A 219 -8.74 -8.73 -37.91
CA GLU A 219 -8.88 -7.43 -37.26
C GLU A 219 -10.11 -7.31 -36.35
N THR A 220 -11.19 -8.07 -36.62
CA THR A 220 -12.28 -8.25 -35.65
C THR A 220 -11.86 -9.09 -34.44
N ARG A 221 -11.06 -10.15 -34.62
CA ARG A 221 -10.44 -10.89 -33.49
C ARG A 221 -9.50 -9.98 -32.70
N ARG A 222 -8.69 -9.15 -33.36
CA ARG A 222 -7.79 -8.15 -32.74
C ARG A 222 -8.58 -7.11 -31.95
N LYS A 223 -9.65 -6.54 -32.53
CA LYS A 223 -10.60 -5.64 -31.85
C LYS A 223 -11.17 -6.30 -30.59
N LEU A 224 -11.66 -7.53 -30.67
CA LEU A 224 -12.28 -8.23 -29.54
C LEU A 224 -11.27 -8.56 -28.42
N VAL A 225 -10.00 -8.81 -28.75
CA VAL A 225 -8.90 -8.90 -27.76
C VAL A 225 -8.62 -7.54 -27.12
N LEU A 226 -8.51 -6.48 -27.91
CA LEU A 226 -8.28 -5.11 -27.41
C LEU A 226 -9.45 -4.60 -26.55
N GLU A 227 -10.71 -4.92 -26.90
CA GLU A 227 -11.90 -4.60 -26.11
C GLU A 227 -11.90 -5.34 -24.76
N LYS A 228 -11.47 -6.61 -24.72
CA LYS A 228 -11.28 -7.35 -23.47
C LYS A 228 -10.18 -6.73 -22.60
N GLN A 229 -9.05 -6.36 -23.20
CA GLN A 229 -7.94 -5.68 -22.50
C GLN A 229 -8.37 -4.31 -21.97
N LEU A 230 -9.05 -3.50 -22.79
CA LEU A 230 -9.55 -2.18 -22.42
C LEU A 230 -10.63 -2.26 -21.33
N LYS A 231 -11.48 -3.31 -21.34
CA LYS A 231 -12.44 -3.57 -20.25
C LYS A 231 -11.74 -3.98 -18.96
N ALA A 232 -10.70 -4.83 -19.03
CA ALA A 232 -9.90 -5.21 -17.86
C ALA A 232 -9.17 -3.99 -17.26
N LEU A 233 -8.49 -3.20 -18.09
CA LEU A 233 -7.82 -1.96 -17.69
C LEU A 233 -8.79 -0.91 -17.12
N LYS A 234 -10.04 -0.86 -17.59
CA LYS A 234 -11.08 -0.03 -16.97
C LYS A 234 -11.45 -0.52 -15.57
N SER A 235 -11.70 -1.82 -15.37
CA SER A 235 -11.96 -2.35 -14.02
C SER A 235 -10.77 -2.20 -13.08
N GLU A 236 -9.54 -2.31 -13.59
CA GLU A 236 -8.31 -2.08 -12.83
C GLU A 236 -8.16 -0.59 -12.44
N ALA A 237 -8.44 0.34 -13.37
CA ALA A 237 -8.45 1.77 -13.08
C ALA A 237 -9.59 2.17 -12.11
N GLU A 238 -10.75 1.52 -12.18
CA GLU A 238 -11.87 1.73 -11.24
C GLU A 238 -11.50 1.24 -9.84
N LEU A 239 -10.86 0.06 -9.71
CA LEU A 239 -10.32 -0.45 -8.45
C LEU A 239 -9.23 0.47 -7.88
N LEU A 240 -8.22 0.84 -8.68
CA LEU A 240 -7.14 1.74 -8.26
C LEU A 240 -7.65 3.12 -7.86
N ASN A 241 -8.70 3.63 -8.51
CA ASN A 241 -9.34 4.90 -8.13
C ASN A 241 -10.15 4.78 -6.83
N ALA A 242 -10.80 3.64 -6.58
CA ALA A 242 -11.45 3.34 -5.31
C ALA A 242 -10.44 3.20 -4.15
N GLU A 243 -9.32 2.51 -4.38
CA GLU A 243 -8.21 2.42 -3.43
C GLU A 243 -7.57 3.79 -3.18
N HIS A 244 -7.30 4.57 -4.24
CA HIS A 244 -6.78 5.93 -4.12
C HIS A 244 -7.72 6.82 -3.31
N LYS A 245 -9.04 6.75 -3.53
CA LYS A 245 -10.03 7.47 -2.73
C LYS A 245 -10.00 7.03 -1.27
N SER A 246 -9.96 5.72 -1.01
CA SER A 246 -9.81 5.17 0.34
C SER A 246 -8.52 5.65 1.03
N LYS A 247 -7.40 5.72 0.30
CA LYS A 247 -6.11 6.24 0.79
C LYS A 247 -6.15 7.74 1.06
N VAL A 248 -6.79 8.53 0.20
CA VAL A 248 -7.00 9.96 0.41
C VAL A 248 -7.84 10.21 1.67
N ASP A 249 -8.88 9.42 1.91
CA ASP A 249 -9.71 9.57 3.11
C ASP A 249 -9.01 9.02 4.38
N GLN A 250 -8.15 7.99 4.27
CA GLN A 250 -7.21 7.59 5.33
C GLN A 250 -6.20 8.71 5.66
N VAL A 251 -5.66 9.41 4.65
CA VAL A 251 -4.74 10.54 4.85
C VAL A 251 -5.44 11.70 5.56
N LYS A 252 -6.64 12.11 5.16
CA LYS A 252 -7.42 13.15 5.86
C LYS A 252 -7.70 12.79 7.32
N ALA A 253 -8.04 11.53 7.60
CA ALA A 253 -8.23 11.04 8.97
C ALA A 253 -6.91 11.09 9.76
N GLY A 254 -5.80 10.70 9.12
CA GLY A 254 -4.44 10.83 9.65
C GLY A 254 -4.05 12.27 9.97
N GLU A 255 -4.32 13.23 9.09
CA GLU A 255 -4.08 14.67 9.29
C GLU A 255 -4.90 15.24 10.45
N ALA A 256 -6.15 14.81 10.61
CA ALA A 256 -7.00 15.22 11.73
C ALA A 256 -6.43 14.71 13.07
N VAL A 257 -6.01 13.45 13.13
CA VAL A 257 -5.33 12.87 14.30
C VAL A 257 -3.96 13.54 14.53
N LEU A 258 -3.22 13.85 13.48
CA LEU A 258 -1.93 14.54 13.57
C LEU A 258 -2.11 15.93 14.18
N LYS A 259 -3.07 16.74 13.71
CA LYS A 259 -3.41 18.04 14.32
C LYS A 259 -3.81 17.91 15.80
N GLN A 260 -4.58 16.88 16.16
CA GLN A 260 -4.92 16.61 17.56
C GLN A 260 -3.69 16.23 18.41
N LYS A 261 -2.69 15.55 17.82
CA LYS A 261 -1.43 15.23 18.49
C LYS A 261 -0.48 16.43 18.54
N GLU A 262 -0.51 17.31 17.55
CA GLU A 262 0.23 18.58 17.55
C GLU A 262 -0.29 19.56 18.61
N THR A 263 -1.62 19.67 18.80
CA THR A 263 -2.17 20.48 19.90
C THR A 263 -1.82 19.89 21.27
N GLN A 264 -1.99 18.58 21.46
CA GLN A 264 -1.57 17.88 22.69
C GLN A 264 -0.05 18.04 22.95
N LEU A 265 0.79 17.97 21.91
CA LEU A 265 2.24 18.21 22.03
C LEU A 265 2.57 19.67 22.34
N ARG A 266 1.85 20.64 21.75
CA ARG A 266 2.01 22.08 22.03
C ARG A 266 1.62 22.42 23.46
N GLU A 267 0.52 21.85 23.97
CA GLU A 267 0.15 21.93 25.39
C GLU A 267 1.17 21.25 26.33
N SER A 268 1.70 20.10 25.92
CA SER A 268 2.73 19.39 26.69
C SER A 268 4.03 20.18 26.74
N LYS A 269 4.44 20.81 25.63
CA LYS A 269 5.59 21.72 25.58
C LYS A 269 5.35 22.96 26.44
N ALA A 270 4.17 23.57 26.39
CA ALA A 270 3.83 24.70 27.26
C ALA A 270 3.81 24.34 28.76
N ARG A 271 3.44 23.10 29.11
CA ARG A 271 3.58 22.55 30.47
C ARG A 271 5.06 22.33 30.85
N MET A 272 5.84 21.72 29.96
CA MET A 272 7.28 21.51 30.16
C MET A 272 8.04 22.84 30.33
N GLU A 273 7.69 23.87 29.56
CA GLU A 273 8.30 25.21 29.66
C GLU A 273 7.97 25.90 31.00
N LYS A 274 6.77 25.67 31.55
CA LYS A 274 6.43 26.11 32.93
C LYS A 274 7.28 25.36 33.97
N TYR A 275 7.45 24.05 33.83
CA TYR A 275 8.31 23.28 34.73
C TYR A 275 9.79 23.67 34.62
N LEU A 276 10.29 23.95 33.40
CA LEU A 276 11.65 24.46 33.21
C LEU A 276 11.83 25.84 33.86
N LYS A 277 10.86 26.74 33.77
CA LYS A 277 10.91 28.04 34.47
C LYS A 277 10.85 27.90 36.00
N GLN A 278 10.12 26.91 36.52
CA GLN A 278 10.13 26.58 37.94
C GLN A 278 11.46 25.95 38.38
N TYR A 279 12.05 25.08 37.55
CA TYR A 279 13.36 24.48 37.76
C TYR A 279 14.47 25.53 37.72
N ASP A 280 14.44 26.48 36.80
CA ASP A 280 15.37 27.62 36.72
C ASP A 280 15.36 28.46 38.01
N VAL A 281 14.17 28.70 38.57
CA VAL A 281 14.03 29.42 39.85
C VAL A 281 14.62 28.58 40.98
N LEU A 282 14.27 27.29 41.08
CA LEU A 282 14.82 26.37 42.08
C LEU A 282 16.34 26.21 41.98
N TYR A 283 16.88 26.14 40.77
CA TYR A 283 18.31 26.06 40.50
C TYR A 283 19.02 27.33 40.93
N ARG A 284 18.48 28.51 40.60
CA ARG A 284 19.03 29.81 41.06
C ARG A 284 19.01 29.95 42.57
N THR A 285 17.91 29.57 43.25
CA THR A 285 17.87 29.60 44.72
C THR A 285 18.83 28.58 45.34
N THR A 286 18.97 27.39 44.75
CA THR A 286 19.93 26.37 45.22
C THR A 286 21.36 26.87 45.05
N HIS A 287 21.68 27.48 43.91
CA HIS A 287 23.00 28.06 43.63
C HIS A 287 23.32 29.21 44.59
N GLN A 288 22.36 30.11 44.85
CA GLN A 288 22.50 31.17 45.86
C GLN A 288 22.74 30.62 47.28
N PHE A 289 22.07 29.52 47.66
CA PHE A 289 22.36 28.85 48.93
C PHE A 289 23.75 28.19 48.94
N THR A 290 24.21 27.64 47.80
CA THR A 290 25.58 27.12 47.65
C THR A 290 26.62 28.24 47.77
N GLU A 291 26.45 29.38 47.07
CA GLU A 291 27.33 30.56 47.19
C GLU A 291 27.33 31.13 48.62
N ALA A 292 26.17 31.16 49.28
CA ALA A 292 26.07 31.54 50.69
C ALA A 292 26.79 30.55 51.62
N MET A 293 26.76 29.24 51.31
CA MET A 293 27.48 28.22 52.09
C MET A 293 28.99 28.27 51.83
N GLU A 294 29.41 28.46 50.58
CA GLU A 294 30.80 28.64 50.14
C GLU A 294 31.44 29.87 50.82
N THR A 295 30.74 31.01 50.85
CA THR A 295 31.23 32.23 51.51
C THR A 295 31.24 32.15 53.04
N GLN A 296 30.39 31.33 53.66
CA GLN A 296 30.50 31.03 55.11
C GLN A 296 31.62 30.00 55.38
N TRP A 297 31.86 29.05 54.48
CA TRP A 297 32.98 28.12 54.57
C TRP A 297 34.33 28.87 54.45
N GLN A 298 34.46 29.79 53.49
CA GLN A 298 35.64 30.66 53.35
C GLN A 298 35.88 31.50 54.62
N LYS A 299 34.85 32.10 55.22
CA LYS A 299 34.99 32.82 56.50
C LYS A 299 35.43 31.91 57.65
N ASN A 300 34.92 30.68 57.73
CA ASN A 300 35.39 29.71 58.72
C ASN A 300 36.85 29.29 58.46
N GLN A 301 37.27 29.21 57.19
CA GLN A 301 38.65 28.96 56.80
C GLN A 301 39.58 30.12 57.20
N GLU A 302 39.14 31.37 57.03
CA GLU A 302 39.84 32.59 57.47
C GLU A 302 39.92 32.71 59.00
N ILE A 303 38.85 32.38 59.72
CA ILE A 303 38.84 32.33 61.18
C ILE A 303 39.78 31.23 61.68
N LEU A 304 39.83 30.07 60.99
CA LEU A 304 40.74 28.98 61.34
C LEU A 304 42.21 29.37 61.11
N THR A 305 42.56 30.02 60.00
CA THR A 305 43.94 30.49 59.78
C THR A 305 44.32 31.61 60.75
N MET A 306 43.40 32.50 61.12
CA MET A 306 43.64 33.53 62.13
C MET A 306 43.78 32.95 63.55
N ASN A 307 43.01 31.90 63.90
CA ASN A 307 43.18 31.16 65.15
C ASN A 307 44.54 30.45 65.19
N ASN A 308 44.91 29.72 64.14
CA ASN A 308 46.22 29.06 64.05
C ASN A 308 47.36 30.10 64.16
N HIS A 309 47.19 31.28 63.57
CA HIS A 309 48.17 32.37 63.72
C HIS A 309 48.23 32.90 65.16
N MET A 310 47.09 33.11 65.82
CA MET A 310 47.04 33.46 67.24
C MET A 310 47.68 32.39 68.13
N GLU A 311 47.49 31.10 67.84
CA GLU A 311 48.17 30.01 68.55
C GLU A 311 49.70 30.09 68.36
N THR A 312 50.20 30.40 67.16
CA THR A 312 51.65 30.62 66.95
C THR A 312 52.17 31.88 67.65
N GLU A 313 51.37 32.95 67.76
CA GLU A 313 51.72 34.12 68.57
C GLU A 313 51.75 33.79 70.08
N VAL A 314 50.78 33.02 70.57
CA VAL A 314 50.73 32.59 71.98
C VAL A 314 51.94 31.71 72.28
N ALA A 315 52.20 30.68 71.47
CA ALA A 315 53.35 29.80 71.65
C ALA A 315 54.69 30.56 71.63
N THR A 316 54.88 31.53 70.72
CA THR A 316 56.11 32.35 70.69
C THR A 316 56.21 33.31 71.88
N LYS A 317 55.09 33.80 72.43
CA LYS A 317 55.06 34.59 73.66
C LYS A 317 55.30 33.73 74.90
N GLU A 318 54.78 32.52 74.96
CA GLU A 318 55.07 31.53 76.01
C GLU A 318 56.55 31.12 75.99
N ASP A 319 57.12 30.88 74.81
CA ASP A 319 58.53 30.55 74.62
C ASP A 319 59.47 31.74 74.97
N ALA A 320 58.99 32.98 74.82
CA ALA A 320 59.66 34.19 75.33
C ALA A 320 59.54 34.33 76.85
N ILE A 321 58.36 34.04 77.43
CA ILE A 321 58.16 34.01 78.89
C ILE A 321 59.03 32.93 79.54
N ALA A 322 59.15 31.75 78.94
CA ALA A 322 60.01 30.67 79.42
C ALA A 322 61.50 31.08 79.43
N LYS A 323 61.96 31.82 78.41
CA LYS A 323 63.31 32.40 78.37
C LYS A 323 63.51 33.45 79.46
N LEU A 324 62.53 34.36 79.64
CA LEU A 324 62.57 35.35 80.71
C LEU A 324 62.56 34.71 82.11
N VAL A 325 61.82 33.62 82.33
CA VAL A 325 61.86 32.84 83.58
C VAL A 325 63.22 32.14 83.78
N ALA A 326 63.82 31.62 82.72
CA ALA A 326 65.18 31.07 82.75
C ALA A 326 66.27 32.14 82.98
N GLU A 327 66.01 33.40 82.61
CA GLU A 327 66.86 34.54 82.93
C GLU A 327 66.62 35.06 84.35
N CYS A 328 65.37 35.14 84.82
CA CYS A 328 65.03 35.46 86.21
C CYS A 328 65.67 34.47 87.19
N THR A 329 65.57 33.15 86.95
CA THR A 329 66.20 32.14 87.81
C THR A 329 67.73 32.19 87.78
N LYS A 330 68.36 32.60 86.66
CA LYS A 330 69.80 32.93 86.62
C LYS A 330 70.13 34.19 87.42
N ILE A 331 69.28 35.21 87.36
CA ILE A 331 69.44 36.44 88.14
C ILE A 331 69.26 36.16 89.63
N GLU A 332 68.30 35.33 90.03
CA GLU A 332 68.11 34.86 91.41
C GLU A 332 69.34 34.08 91.91
N ALA A 333 69.88 33.16 91.09
CA ALA A 333 71.13 32.46 91.43
C ALA A 333 72.34 33.42 91.56
N LEU A 334 72.42 34.47 90.73
CA LEU A 334 73.42 35.53 90.86
C LEU A 334 73.17 36.44 92.07
N VAL A 335 71.91 36.63 92.48
CA VAL A 335 71.52 37.36 93.69
C VAL A 335 71.90 36.58 94.95
N GLU A 336 71.71 35.26 95.00
CA GLU A 336 72.21 34.44 96.11
C GLU A 336 73.76 34.39 96.13
N LEU A 337 74.41 34.19 94.98
CA LEU A 337 75.89 34.22 94.90
C LEU A 337 76.48 35.60 95.28
N THR A 338 75.74 36.69 95.07
CA THR A 338 76.15 38.03 95.54
C THR A 338 75.78 38.29 97.00
N LYS A 339 74.71 37.69 97.55
CA LYS A 339 74.44 37.67 99.00
C LYS A 339 75.54 36.93 99.76
N GLU A 340 75.99 35.76 99.28
CA GLU A 340 77.16 35.06 99.86
C GLU A 340 78.41 35.94 99.82
N LYS A 341 78.76 36.52 98.66
CA LYS A 341 79.91 37.41 98.55
C LYS A 341 79.79 38.68 99.40
N ILE A 342 78.58 39.20 99.63
CA ILE A 342 78.33 40.31 100.56
C ILE A 342 78.48 39.86 102.02
N ALA A 343 78.09 38.62 102.37
CA ALA A 343 78.35 38.04 103.68
C ALA A 343 79.87 37.88 103.94
N ASP A 344 80.62 37.35 102.96
CA ASP A 344 82.08 37.24 103.01
C ASP A 344 82.75 38.62 103.13
N VAL A 345 82.34 39.60 102.32
CA VAL A 345 82.88 40.97 102.38
C VAL A 345 82.54 41.64 103.72
N ASN A 346 81.36 41.40 104.31
CA ASN A 346 81.03 41.89 105.65
C ASN A 346 81.85 41.19 106.74
N ALA A 347 82.08 39.87 106.64
CA ALA A 347 82.94 39.13 107.55
C ALA A 347 84.43 39.55 107.44
N ALA A 348 84.89 39.91 106.24
CA ALA A 348 86.21 40.50 106.02
C ALA A 348 86.28 41.93 106.59
N LYS A 349 85.26 42.75 106.36
CA LYS A 349 85.16 44.13 106.89
C LYS A 349 85.20 44.16 108.41
N ALA A 350 84.47 43.27 109.08
CA ALA A 350 84.53 43.12 110.54
C ALA A 350 85.95 42.85 111.05
N LYS A 351 86.74 42.02 110.34
CA LYS A 351 88.15 41.72 110.64
C LYS A 351 89.14 42.86 110.30
N VAL A 352 88.70 43.86 109.53
CA VAL A 352 89.47 45.07 109.19
C VAL A 352 89.15 46.20 110.15
N ASP A 353 87.88 46.42 110.49
CA ASP A 353 87.47 47.45 111.45
C ASP A 353 88.03 47.18 112.86
N THR A 354 88.12 45.92 113.28
CA THR A 354 88.84 45.53 114.52
C THR A 354 90.35 45.83 114.50
N LYS A 355 90.96 46.04 113.32
CA LYS A 355 92.36 46.46 113.18
C LYS A 355 92.50 47.98 113.03
N ARG A 356 91.55 48.62 112.35
CA ARG A 356 91.43 50.08 112.24
C ARG A 356 91.38 50.74 113.61
N ASP A 357 90.57 50.21 114.52
CA ASP A 357 90.36 50.83 115.83
C ASP A 357 91.46 50.45 116.85
N ALA A 358 92.19 49.34 116.64
CA ALA A 358 93.45 49.07 117.35
C ALA A 358 94.53 50.12 117.01
N CYS A 359 94.65 50.53 115.74
CA CYS A 359 95.61 51.55 115.30
C CYS A 359 95.21 53.00 115.63
N LYS A 360 94.01 53.25 116.16
CA LYS A 360 93.62 54.58 116.67
C LYS A 360 94.04 54.81 118.12
N LEU A 361 94.13 53.76 118.92
CA LEU A 361 94.59 53.85 120.31
C LEU A 361 96.09 54.19 120.41
N THR A 362 96.89 53.83 119.41
CA THR A 362 98.33 54.12 119.34
C THR A 362 98.68 55.51 118.78
N LEU A 363 97.70 56.40 118.58
CA LEU A 363 97.89 57.70 117.92
C LEU A 363 97.54 58.90 118.82
N ASN A 364 97.15 58.67 120.07
CA ASN A 364 96.51 59.69 120.93
C ASN A 364 97.21 59.95 122.28
N GLU A 365 98.39 59.36 122.53
CA GLU A 365 99.13 59.48 123.81
C GLU A 365 100.51 60.18 123.72
N LEU A 366 100.88 60.73 122.56
CA LEU A 366 102.14 61.48 122.40
C LEU A 366 102.01 62.83 121.68
N GLU A 367 100.82 63.46 121.74
CA GLU A 367 100.73 64.92 121.58
C GLU A 367 101.04 65.61 122.93
N ASN A 368 102.29 65.48 123.41
CA ASN A 368 102.86 66.39 124.40
C ASN A 368 104.38 66.20 124.58
N VAL A 369 105.06 67.32 124.87
CA VAL A 369 106.41 67.43 125.47
C VAL A 369 107.60 66.90 124.62
N THR A 370 108.25 67.86 123.93
CA THR A 370 109.70 67.90 123.55
C THR A 370 110.24 66.87 122.55
N MET A 371 111.16 67.18 121.62
CA MET A 371 111.82 68.46 121.26
C MET A 371 112.42 69.25 122.43
N GLU A 372 113.53 68.73 123.00
CA GLU A 372 114.78 69.50 123.11
C GLU A 372 115.97 68.65 123.61
N VAL A 373 117.00 68.56 122.75
CA VAL A 373 118.43 68.60 123.10
C VAL A 373 118.99 67.44 123.96
N GLU A 374 119.47 66.39 123.28
CA GLU A 374 120.75 66.55 122.56
C GLU A 374 120.42 66.61 121.05
N ARG A 375 121.12 67.39 120.22
CA ARG A 375 122.41 68.05 120.47
C ARG A 375 122.28 69.50 120.98
N LYS A 376 123.19 69.87 121.88
CA LYS A 376 123.71 71.25 122.09
C LYS A 376 123.78 72.04 120.77
N GLN A 377 123.39 73.31 120.62
CA GLN A 377 122.69 74.36 121.43
C GLN A 377 121.87 75.20 120.39
N GLY A 378 120.99 76.17 120.67
CA GLY A 378 120.41 76.75 121.90
C GLY A 378 119.70 78.08 121.58
N GLU A 379 118.63 78.39 122.33
CA GLU A 379 117.98 79.71 122.52
C GLU A 379 117.28 80.47 121.33
N ALA A 380 115.96 80.24 121.24
CA ALA A 380 114.90 81.28 121.34
C ALA A 380 114.45 82.18 120.14
N VAL A 381 113.17 82.61 120.28
CA VAL A 381 112.48 83.80 119.69
C VAL A 381 111.51 83.62 118.49
N ARG A 382 110.20 83.59 118.84
CA ARG A 382 108.98 84.16 118.21
C ARG A 382 108.38 83.65 116.88
N LYS A 383 107.07 83.35 116.96
CA LYS A 383 106.05 83.84 116.00
C LYS A 383 106.01 85.38 116.02
N THR A 384 105.90 86.01 114.84
CA THR A 384 105.15 87.26 114.46
C THR A 384 105.91 88.10 113.43
N LEU A 385 105.43 88.15 112.18
CA LEU A 385 105.19 89.35 111.34
C LEU A 385 104.67 88.82 109.98
N ASP A 386 103.41 88.95 109.58
CA ASP A 386 102.69 90.20 109.30
C ASP A 386 102.47 91.22 110.43
N ASP A 387 102.32 92.48 110.00
CA ASP A 387 101.83 93.65 110.75
C ASP A 387 102.71 94.18 111.92
N LEU A 388 103.22 95.43 111.92
CA LEU A 388 102.96 96.63 111.07
C LEU A 388 104.17 97.60 110.99
N ILE A 389 104.18 98.38 109.89
CA ILE A 389 104.55 99.83 109.76
C ILE A 389 105.97 100.37 110.11
N ARG A 390 106.51 101.04 109.08
CA ARG A 390 107.57 102.08 108.96
C ARG A 390 107.86 103.03 110.16
N GLN A 391 109.16 103.31 110.42
CA GLN A 391 109.88 104.63 110.60
C GLN A 391 111.27 104.46 111.34
N ARG A 392 112.42 105.17 111.15
CA ARG A 392 112.89 106.30 110.25
C ARG A 392 114.43 106.74 110.42
N GLU A 393 115.16 107.18 109.34
CA GLU A 393 116.47 108.01 109.17
C GLU A 393 117.96 107.44 109.34
N LEU A 394 119.12 107.74 108.60
CA LEU A 394 120.06 108.97 108.38
C LEU A 394 121.45 108.85 107.46
N VAL A 395 122.12 109.89 106.79
CA VAL A 395 123.64 110.18 106.31
C VAL A 395 124.34 110.23 104.79
N ASN A 396 125.56 110.89 104.46
CA ASN A 396 126.35 111.19 103.11
C ASN A 396 127.96 111.64 103.14
N LYS A 397 128.95 112.03 102.19
CA LYS A 397 129.58 111.85 100.74
C LYS A 397 130.93 112.72 100.24
N MET A 398 131.79 112.36 99.17
CA MET A 398 132.82 113.11 98.19
C MET A 398 134.45 113.34 98.39
N LEU A 399 135.53 113.76 97.56
CA LEU A 399 136.20 113.93 96.12
C LEU A 399 137.76 114.51 96.14
N VAL A 400 138.78 114.88 95.21
CA VAL A 400 139.48 114.79 93.78
C VAL A 400 140.86 115.72 93.62
N ARG A 401 141.94 115.95 92.71
CA ARG A 401 142.67 115.73 91.31
C ARG A 401 144.30 116.06 91.16
N ALA A 402 145.03 116.18 89.95
CA ALA A 402 146.57 116.39 89.68
C ALA A 402 147.21 116.92 88.24
N ALA A 403 148.58 117.19 87.99
CA ALA A 403 149.39 117.71 86.73
C ALA A 403 151.04 117.69 86.77
N ASP A 404 152.09 118.09 85.90
CA ASP A 404 152.56 118.33 84.42
C ASP A 404 154.14 118.77 84.10
N THR A 405 154.71 118.90 82.80
CA THR A 405 156.01 119.56 82.16
C THR A 405 157.38 118.77 81.78
N SER A 406 158.54 119.08 81.02
CA SER A 406 159.35 120.08 80.11
C SER A 406 160.64 119.42 79.33
N GLN A 407 161.76 119.83 78.56
CA GLN A 407 162.58 120.97 77.86
C GLN A 407 163.84 120.48 76.88
N GLY A 408 164.68 121.28 76.08
CA GLY A 408 165.88 120.90 75.14
C GLY A 408 167.08 121.90 74.65
N THR A 409 168.05 121.58 73.67
CA THR A 409 169.43 122.27 73.30
C THR A 409 170.12 122.28 71.81
N GLN A 410 171.46 122.60 71.52
CA GLN A 410 172.12 123.25 70.24
C GLN A 410 173.37 122.74 69.26
N ASP A 411 174.63 123.33 69.12
CA ASP A 411 175.37 123.76 67.82
C ASP A 411 176.28 122.87 66.83
N LEU A 412 177.37 122.15 67.21
CA LEU A 412 178.27 121.39 66.26
C LEU A 412 177.51 120.36 65.40
N ILE A 413 176.33 120.00 65.92
CA ILE A 413 175.28 119.19 65.33
C ILE A 413 174.94 119.63 63.90
N LYS A 414 174.97 120.93 63.56
CA LYS A 414 174.43 121.49 62.29
C LYS A 414 174.97 120.87 60.99
N ILE A 415 176.23 120.45 60.92
CA ILE A 415 176.78 119.82 59.70
C ILE A 415 176.32 118.36 59.58
N GLN A 416 176.23 117.63 60.70
CA GLN A 416 175.64 116.29 60.72
C GLN A 416 174.13 116.34 60.52
N GLU A 417 173.45 117.37 61.04
CA GLU A 417 172.02 117.62 60.84
C GLU A 417 171.62 117.71 59.36
N ASN A 418 172.45 118.32 58.51
CA ASN A 418 172.13 118.43 57.07
C ASN A 418 172.31 117.11 56.31
N THR A 419 173.30 116.29 56.65
CA THR A 419 173.43 114.95 56.03
C THR A 419 172.40 113.98 56.60
N MET A 420 172.07 114.10 57.90
CA MET A 420 171.01 113.36 58.56
C MET A 420 169.64 113.71 57.96
N LYS A 421 169.31 115.01 57.76
CA LYS A 421 168.06 115.46 57.12
C LYS A 421 167.83 114.89 55.73
N ASN A 422 168.87 114.76 54.90
CA ASN A 422 168.70 114.16 53.56
C ASN A 422 168.32 112.68 53.66
N LEU A 423 169.00 111.91 54.52
CA LEU A 423 168.66 110.50 54.77
C LEU A 423 167.30 110.36 55.49
N GLU A 424 166.94 111.27 56.40
CA GLU A 424 165.62 111.32 57.05
C GLU A 424 164.51 111.62 56.05
N ASN A 425 164.74 112.50 55.06
CA ASN A 425 163.79 112.78 53.98
C ASN A 425 163.56 111.55 53.10
N GLU A 426 164.62 110.81 52.73
CA GLU A 426 164.49 109.54 52.00
C GLU A 426 163.75 108.48 52.85
N ILE A 427 164.14 108.30 54.11
CA ILE A 427 163.47 107.40 55.06
C ILE A 427 162.00 107.79 55.26
N SER A 428 161.68 109.08 55.30
CA SER A 428 160.30 109.60 55.37
C SER A 428 159.52 109.26 54.09
N GLY A 429 160.12 109.45 52.92
CA GLY A 429 159.54 109.04 51.64
C GLY A 429 159.24 107.53 51.58
N TYR A 430 160.20 106.69 51.97
CA TYR A 430 160.00 105.24 52.06
C TYR A 430 158.93 104.86 53.09
N ARG A 431 158.92 105.47 54.29
CA ARG A 431 157.87 105.27 55.30
C ARG A 431 156.48 105.64 54.78
N GLN A 432 156.36 106.74 54.02
CA GLN A 432 155.09 107.19 53.46
C GLN A 432 154.63 106.28 52.30
N SER A 433 155.58 105.73 51.52
CA SER A 433 155.30 104.69 50.51
C SER A 433 154.80 103.39 51.16
N VAL A 434 155.50 102.90 52.19
CA VAL A 434 155.09 101.71 52.97
C VAL A 434 153.73 101.92 53.65
N LYS A 435 153.42 103.14 54.11
CA LYS A 435 152.07 103.46 54.60
C LYS A 435 151.03 103.32 53.48
N LYS A 436 151.21 103.97 52.33
CA LYS A 436 150.28 103.86 51.18
C LYS A 436 150.08 102.40 50.74
N GLN A 437 151.13 101.59 50.76
CA GLN A 437 151.04 100.15 50.46
C GLN A 437 150.25 99.38 51.53
N ARG A 438 150.42 99.68 52.82
CA ARG A 438 149.61 99.07 53.90
C ARG A 438 148.14 99.49 53.82
N ASP A 439 147.88 100.78 53.61
CA ASP A 439 146.51 101.31 53.47
C ASP A 439 145.80 100.61 52.28
N MET A 440 146.49 100.44 51.14
CA MET A 440 146.01 99.70 49.97
C MET A 440 145.76 98.21 50.25
N ILE A 441 146.69 97.53 50.94
CA ILE A 441 146.53 96.11 51.32
C ILE A 441 145.33 95.95 52.26
N GLN A 442 145.15 96.86 53.22
CA GLN A 442 144.03 96.83 54.15
C GLN A 442 142.69 97.04 53.43
N GLN A 443 142.65 97.96 52.45
CA GLN A 443 141.47 98.15 51.58
C GLN A 443 141.13 96.88 50.78
N LEU A 444 142.13 96.26 50.13
CA LEU A 444 141.95 95.01 49.38
C LEU A 444 141.48 93.84 50.26
N VAL A 445 141.94 93.77 51.52
CA VAL A 445 141.43 92.78 52.49
C VAL A 445 139.97 93.06 52.85
N THR A 446 139.58 94.33 53.08
CA THR A 446 138.17 94.65 53.34
C THR A 446 137.27 94.41 52.13
N ASP A 447 137.73 94.64 50.90
CA ASP A 447 136.96 94.34 49.70
C ASP A 447 136.84 92.82 49.47
N ARG A 448 137.90 92.03 49.71
CA ARG A 448 137.79 90.56 49.75
C ARG A 448 136.74 90.11 50.75
N ASP A 449 136.83 90.56 52.01
CA ASP A 449 135.90 90.20 53.08
C ASP A 449 134.46 90.71 52.85
N ARG A 450 134.28 91.62 51.88
CA ARG A 450 132.97 92.07 51.37
C ARG A 450 132.47 91.12 50.28
N TYR A 451 133.30 90.82 49.28
CA TYR A 451 132.96 89.91 48.20
C TYR A 451 132.72 88.47 48.66
N ASP A 452 133.47 87.96 49.65
CA ASP A 452 133.22 86.65 50.26
C ASP A 452 131.82 86.60 50.89
N LYS A 453 131.40 87.65 51.61
CA LYS A 453 130.06 87.76 52.21
C LYS A 453 128.96 87.96 51.16
N GLU A 454 129.22 88.72 50.10
CA GLU A 454 128.31 88.85 48.96
C GLU A 454 128.13 87.49 48.26
N ALA A 455 129.20 86.70 48.11
CA ALA A 455 129.18 85.37 47.51
C ALA A 455 128.51 84.30 48.42
N GLU A 456 128.71 84.35 49.74
CA GLU A 456 127.97 83.52 50.71
C GLU A 456 126.47 83.85 50.70
N ALA A 457 126.11 85.13 50.70
CA ALA A 457 124.72 85.58 50.63
C ALA A 457 124.05 85.17 49.30
N ALA A 458 124.77 85.25 48.18
CA ALA A 458 124.31 84.77 46.88
C ALA A 458 124.14 83.23 46.87
N ASN A 459 125.12 82.47 47.38
CA ASN A 459 125.02 81.02 47.51
C ASN A 459 123.84 80.59 48.41
N LYS A 460 123.60 81.29 49.51
CA LYS A 460 122.46 81.00 50.39
C LYS A 460 121.13 81.21 49.67
N LYS A 461 120.97 82.33 48.95
CA LYS A 461 119.79 82.61 48.11
C LYS A 461 119.61 81.57 47.00
N TYR A 462 120.68 81.13 46.35
CA TYR A 462 120.63 80.09 45.34
C TYR A 462 120.18 78.74 45.93
N ARG A 463 120.69 78.35 47.10
CA ARG A 463 120.27 77.12 47.78
C ARG A 463 118.79 77.16 48.20
N THR A 464 118.32 78.26 48.79
CA THR A 464 116.89 78.38 49.15
C THR A 464 116.00 78.34 47.92
N ALA A 465 116.36 79.04 46.83
CA ALA A 465 115.61 78.99 45.57
C ALA A 465 115.62 77.58 44.93
N LEU A 466 116.71 76.81 45.07
CA LEU A 466 116.81 75.43 44.59
C LEU A 466 115.99 74.45 45.46
N GLU A 467 115.89 74.69 46.76
CA GLU A 467 115.04 73.94 47.69
C GLU A 467 113.55 74.26 47.46
N GLU A 468 113.21 75.53 47.25
CA GLU A 468 111.87 75.99 46.84
C GLU A 468 111.47 75.39 45.48
N ALA A 469 112.35 75.39 44.48
CA ALA A 469 112.10 74.78 43.18
C ALA A 469 111.81 73.28 43.30
N LYS A 470 112.62 72.53 44.08
CA LYS A 470 112.36 71.10 44.35
C LYS A 470 111.05 70.86 45.09
N LEU A 471 110.66 71.77 45.99
CA LEU A 471 109.36 71.70 46.67
C LEU A 471 108.21 71.93 45.68
N GLN A 472 108.36 72.86 44.74
CA GLN A 472 107.40 73.08 43.65
C GLN A 472 107.33 71.87 42.71
N ASP A 473 108.45 71.28 42.30
CA ASP A 473 108.49 70.05 41.48
C ASP A 473 107.73 68.91 42.17
N LEU A 474 107.95 68.69 43.48
CA LEU A 474 107.22 67.69 44.27
C LEU A 474 105.71 68.01 44.40
N GLN A 475 105.34 69.29 44.47
CA GLN A 475 103.92 69.70 44.44
C GLN A 475 103.30 69.47 43.05
N VAL A 476 104.02 69.75 41.97
CA VAL A 476 103.59 69.48 40.58
C VAL A 476 103.40 67.98 40.36
N VAL A 477 104.33 67.12 40.81
CA VAL A 477 104.15 65.65 40.76
C VAL A 477 102.92 65.23 41.58
N SER A 478 102.77 65.72 42.81
CA SER A 478 101.60 65.39 43.65
C SER A 478 100.26 65.89 43.09
N LEU A 479 100.27 66.96 42.29
CA LEU A 479 99.09 67.44 41.57
C LEU A 479 98.83 66.62 40.31
N GLN A 480 99.88 66.25 39.56
CA GLN A 480 99.77 65.40 38.38
C GLN A 480 99.26 64.00 38.76
N ASP A 481 99.72 63.41 39.87
CA ASP A 481 99.20 62.15 40.38
C ASP A 481 97.71 62.24 40.75
N LYS A 482 97.26 63.36 41.34
CA LYS A 482 95.83 63.62 41.63
C LYS A 482 95.00 63.83 40.37
N ILE A 483 95.58 64.43 39.32
CA ILE A 483 94.94 64.56 38.00
C ILE A 483 94.80 63.18 37.37
N ASN A 484 95.89 62.39 37.32
CA ASN A 484 95.91 61.03 36.79
C ASN A 484 94.91 60.12 37.54
N GLU A 485 94.84 60.22 38.87
CA GLU A 485 93.84 59.50 39.68
C GLU A 485 92.41 59.99 39.40
N GLY A 486 92.22 61.30 39.24
CA GLY A 486 90.95 61.90 38.84
C GLY A 486 90.46 61.42 37.48
N GLU A 487 91.35 61.36 36.48
CA GLU A 487 91.09 60.82 35.15
C GLU A 487 90.79 59.32 35.18
N ALA A 488 91.53 58.54 35.97
CA ALA A 488 91.28 57.11 36.16
C ALA A 488 89.89 56.86 36.79
N ARG A 489 89.53 57.62 37.84
CA ARG A 489 88.20 57.59 38.47
C ARG A 489 87.11 58.02 37.49
N LEU A 490 87.32 59.09 36.72
CA LEU A 490 86.38 59.57 35.70
C LEU A 490 86.14 58.50 34.62
N LYS A 491 87.20 57.87 34.13
CA LYS A 491 87.12 56.78 33.15
C LYS A 491 86.43 55.54 33.72
N GLN A 492 86.67 55.21 34.99
CA GLN A 492 85.93 54.15 35.68
C GLN A 492 84.44 54.48 35.80
N GLN A 493 84.08 55.73 36.12
CA GLN A 493 82.69 56.19 36.18
C GLN A 493 82.02 56.23 34.80
N GLN A 494 82.75 56.61 33.74
CA GLN A 494 82.28 56.52 32.35
C GLN A 494 81.98 55.07 31.96
N ASN A 495 82.91 54.14 32.20
CA ASN A 495 82.70 52.71 31.93
C ASN A 495 81.51 52.15 32.72
N LEU A 496 81.34 52.53 33.99
CA LEU A 496 80.19 52.14 34.82
C LEU A 496 78.87 52.71 34.29
N TYR A 497 78.85 53.98 33.86
CA TYR A 497 77.68 54.60 33.26
C TYR A 497 77.32 53.97 31.92
N GLU A 498 78.32 53.64 31.08
CA GLU A 498 78.11 52.95 29.81
C GLU A 498 77.58 51.52 30.02
N ALA A 499 78.10 50.79 31.00
CA ALA A 499 77.58 49.47 31.39
C ALA A 499 76.13 49.56 31.90
N VAL A 500 75.84 50.46 32.85
CA VAL A 500 74.46 50.67 33.34
C VAL A 500 73.52 51.12 32.20
N ARG A 501 74.03 51.87 31.21
CA ARG A 501 73.26 52.27 30.02
C ARG A 501 73.05 51.11 29.04
N SER A 502 74.02 50.22 28.82
CA SER A 502 73.83 49.01 28.02
C SER A 502 72.86 48.05 28.70
N ASP A 503 72.99 47.85 30.01
CA ASP A 503 72.11 46.98 30.79
C ASP A 503 70.68 47.52 30.81
N ARG A 504 70.48 48.82 31.05
CA ARG A 504 69.16 49.46 30.95
C ARG A 504 68.55 49.28 29.56
N ASN A 505 69.34 49.41 28.50
CA ASN A 505 68.86 49.22 27.13
C ASN A 505 68.56 47.73 26.84
N LEU A 506 69.35 46.80 27.37
CA LEU A 506 69.14 45.36 27.26
C LEU A 506 67.86 44.92 27.98
N TYR A 507 67.67 45.35 29.23
CA TYR A 507 66.44 45.11 29.99
C TYR A 507 65.23 45.79 29.36
N SER A 508 65.38 47.00 28.82
CA SER A 508 64.29 47.68 28.10
C SER A 508 63.91 46.95 26.80
N LYS A 509 64.88 46.33 26.09
CA LYS A 509 64.60 45.49 24.93
C LYS A 509 63.93 44.17 25.34
N SER A 510 64.49 43.47 26.32
CA SER A 510 63.95 42.21 26.84
C SER A 510 62.53 42.38 27.43
N LEU A 511 62.23 43.54 28.04
CA LEU A 511 60.89 43.91 28.49
C LEU A 511 59.91 44.09 27.32
N ILE A 512 60.34 44.72 26.21
CA ILE A 512 59.52 44.85 25.00
C ILE A 512 59.27 43.47 24.37
N GLU A 513 60.32 42.66 24.21
CA GLU A 513 60.21 41.28 23.70
C GLU A 513 59.25 40.44 24.55
N SER A 514 59.36 40.53 25.88
CA SER A 514 58.43 39.88 26.82
C SER A 514 56.99 40.41 26.70
N GLN A 515 56.80 41.70 26.45
CA GLN A 515 55.47 42.30 26.25
C GLN A 515 54.85 41.88 24.90
N GLU A 516 55.66 41.73 23.86
CA GLU A 516 55.24 41.21 22.55
C GLU A 516 54.88 39.73 22.64
N GLU A 517 55.68 38.90 23.33
CA GLU A 517 55.34 37.50 23.63
C GLU A 517 54.04 37.39 24.43
N ILE A 518 53.84 38.22 25.47
CA ILE A 518 52.58 38.27 26.24
C ILE A 518 51.41 38.69 25.35
N ALA A 519 51.61 39.61 24.41
CA ALA A 519 50.57 40.01 23.45
C ALA A 519 50.21 38.87 22.48
N ASP A 520 51.21 38.14 21.98
CA ASP A 520 51.01 36.98 21.11
C ASP A 520 50.38 35.78 21.84
N MET A 521 50.76 35.53 23.09
CA MET A 521 50.08 34.52 23.91
C MET A 521 48.63 34.92 24.21
N LYS A 522 48.34 36.21 24.41
CA LYS A 522 46.95 36.73 24.50
C LYS A 522 46.18 36.61 23.17
N ARG A 523 46.84 36.78 22.01
CA ARG A 523 46.24 36.53 20.68
C ARG A 523 45.92 35.03 20.50
N LYS A 524 46.89 34.15 20.78
CA LYS A 524 46.73 32.69 20.74
C LYS A 524 45.62 32.21 21.67
N PHE A 525 45.55 32.73 22.90
CA PHE A 525 44.48 32.42 23.86
C PHE A 525 43.09 32.86 23.36
N LYS A 526 42.96 34.03 22.73
CA LYS A 526 41.70 34.46 22.10
C LYS A 526 41.27 33.54 20.95
N ILE A 527 42.20 33.13 20.10
CA ILE A 527 41.94 32.18 19.00
C ILE A 527 41.51 30.83 19.57
N MET A 528 42.23 30.31 20.57
CA MET A 528 41.92 29.04 21.23
C MET A 528 40.56 29.08 21.94
N ASN A 529 40.20 30.17 22.61
CA ASN A 529 38.87 30.34 23.19
C ASN A 529 37.77 30.37 22.12
N HIS A 530 38.01 31.00 20.97
CA HIS A 530 37.03 30.97 19.88
C HIS A 530 36.88 29.57 19.28
N GLN A 531 37.99 28.81 19.15
CA GLN A 531 37.95 27.39 18.76
C GLN A 531 37.21 26.53 19.79
N ILE A 532 37.40 26.79 21.08
CA ILE A 532 36.65 26.11 22.16
C ILE A 532 35.15 26.42 22.06
N GLU A 533 34.76 27.66 21.77
CA GLU A 533 33.34 28.00 21.61
C GLU A 533 32.74 27.39 20.32
N GLN A 534 33.46 27.44 19.20
CA GLN A 534 33.07 26.72 17.97
C GLN A 534 32.89 25.21 18.22
N LEU A 535 33.79 24.59 18.99
CA LEU A 535 33.68 23.16 19.33
C LEU A 535 32.50 22.88 20.28
N LYS A 536 32.12 23.78 21.18
CA LYS A 536 30.87 23.66 21.96
C LYS A 536 29.62 23.82 21.08
N GLU A 537 29.62 24.76 20.14
CA GLU A 537 28.53 24.94 19.17
C GLU A 537 28.39 23.70 18.26
N GLU A 538 29.51 23.11 17.83
CA GLU A 538 29.51 21.82 17.13
C GLU A 538 28.99 20.67 18.00
N ILE A 539 29.45 20.55 19.25
CA ILE A 539 29.00 19.48 20.17
C ILE A 539 27.50 19.60 20.42
N THR A 540 27.02 20.78 20.80
CA THR A 540 25.58 21.01 21.03
C THR A 540 24.74 20.80 19.76
N THR A 541 25.25 21.14 18.57
CA THR A 541 24.58 20.83 17.29
C THR A 541 24.53 19.32 17.02
N LYS A 542 25.60 18.59 17.34
CA LYS A 542 25.68 17.12 17.25
C LYS A 542 24.75 16.45 18.27
N ASP A 543 24.65 16.97 19.50
CA ASP A 543 23.73 16.48 20.53
C ASP A 543 22.26 16.66 20.12
N HIS A 544 21.87 17.83 19.59
CA HIS A 544 20.53 18.04 19.03
C HIS A 544 20.23 17.07 17.87
N SER A 545 21.24 16.77 17.04
CA SER A 545 21.14 15.80 15.95
C SER A 545 20.97 14.36 16.48
N LEU A 546 21.76 13.95 17.46
CA LEU A 546 21.65 12.64 18.12
C LEU A 546 20.30 12.45 18.82
N VAL A 547 19.78 13.48 19.50
CA VAL A 547 18.45 13.45 20.11
C VAL A 547 17.36 13.29 19.05
N LYS A 548 17.48 13.99 17.90
CA LYS A 548 16.55 13.83 16.77
C LYS A 548 16.61 12.41 16.19
N GLU A 549 17.80 11.90 15.88
CA GLU A 549 17.98 10.53 15.36
C GLU A 549 17.46 9.48 16.34
N HIS A 550 17.61 9.68 17.66
CA HIS A 550 17.01 8.80 18.67
C HIS A 550 15.47 8.82 18.64
N PHE A 551 14.84 9.98 18.46
CA PHE A 551 13.39 10.06 18.28
C PHE A 551 12.91 9.44 16.97
N ASP A 552 13.63 9.66 15.87
CA ASP A 552 13.30 9.09 14.55
C ASP A 552 13.51 7.56 14.56
N HIS A 553 14.57 7.03 15.18
CA HIS A 553 14.76 5.59 15.40
C HIS A 553 13.65 4.98 16.26
N HIS A 554 13.28 5.63 17.37
CA HIS A 554 12.20 5.15 18.24
C HIS A 554 10.82 5.18 17.56
N LYS A 555 10.61 6.09 16.60
CA LYS A 555 9.45 6.08 15.71
C LYS A 555 9.51 4.89 14.74
N VAL A 556 10.64 4.69 14.06
CA VAL A 556 10.84 3.56 13.12
C VAL A 556 10.68 2.21 13.82
N ASP A 557 11.11 2.04 15.07
CA ASP A 557 10.86 0.81 15.84
C ASP A 557 9.37 0.58 16.12
N LYS A 558 8.60 1.63 16.43
CA LYS A 558 7.14 1.54 16.59
C LYS A 558 6.43 1.19 15.28
N ASP A 559 6.82 1.83 14.18
CA ASP A 559 6.29 1.52 12.85
C ASP A 559 6.66 0.09 12.41
N LYS A 560 7.82 -0.42 12.83
CA LYS A 560 8.29 -1.81 12.67
C LYS A 560 7.56 -2.80 13.57
N GLU A 561 7.08 -2.41 14.75
CA GLU A 561 6.20 -3.22 15.61
C GLU A 561 4.77 -3.30 15.07
N THR A 562 4.19 -2.19 14.59
CA THR A 562 2.86 -2.19 13.97
C THR A 562 2.86 -3.01 12.67
N LEU A 563 3.85 -2.81 11.79
CA LEU A 563 4.00 -3.62 10.58
C LEU A 563 4.21 -5.12 10.88
N LYS A 564 4.91 -5.50 11.96
CA LYS A 564 5.00 -6.89 12.41
C LYS A 564 3.64 -7.44 12.86
N ALA A 565 2.85 -6.65 13.59
CA ALA A 565 1.52 -7.05 14.04
C ALA A 565 0.55 -7.22 12.85
N GLU A 566 0.56 -6.28 11.90
CA GLU A 566 -0.22 -6.37 10.66
C GLU A 566 0.20 -7.57 9.80
N LEU A 567 1.50 -7.78 9.58
CA LEU A 567 2.02 -8.93 8.85
C LEU A 567 1.66 -10.26 9.52
N THR A 568 1.61 -10.31 10.86
CA THR A 568 1.17 -11.49 11.61
C THR A 568 -0.33 -11.73 11.47
N ARG A 569 -1.15 -10.66 11.48
CA ARG A 569 -2.59 -10.73 11.19
C ARG A 569 -2.85 -11.22 9.75
N ILE A 570 -2.15 -10.65 8.76
CA ILE A 570 -2.29 -11.01 7.35
C ILE A 570 -1.90 -12.47 7.13
N LYS A 571 -0.80 -12.95 7.75
CA LYS A 571 -0.43 -14.37 7.71
C LYS A 571 -1.51 -15.30 8.27
N LYS A 572 -2.12 -14.96 9.41
CA LYS A 572 -3.26 -15.74 9.95
C LYS A 572 -4.47 -15.73 9.02
N GLN A 573 -4.75 -14.59 8.38
CA GLN A 573 -5.85 -14.47 7.42
C GLN A 573 -5.59 -15.32 6.17
N ILE A 574 -4.37 -15.28 5.62
CA ILE A 574 -3.94 -16.14 4.51
C ILE A 574 -4.11 -17.61 4.87
N GLN A 575 -3.58 -18.05 6.02
CA GLN A 575 -3.73 -19.44 6.49
C GLN A 575 -5.19 -19.88 6.64
N SER A 576 -6.08 -19.00 7.10
CA SER A 576 -7.52 -19.30 7.15
C SER A 576 -8.15 -19.40 5.76
N SER A 577 -7.74 -18.57 4.79
CA SER A 577 -8.20 -18.65 3.41
C SER A 577 -7.66 -19.89 2.68
N GLU A 578 -6.39 -20.25 2.90
CA GLU A 578 -5.78 -21.47 2.38
C GLU A 578 -6.55 -22.71 2.86
N GLN A 579 -6.87 -22.80 4.16
CA GLN A 579 -7.68 -23.89 4.70
C GLN A 579 -9.11 -23.93 4.12
N ILE A 580 -9.73 -22.77 3.86
CA ILE A 580 -11.04 -22.71 3.18
C ILE A 580 -10.94 -23.20 1.74
N ILE A 581 -9.89 -22.82 1.00
CA ILE A 581 -9.63 -23.28 -0.36
C ILE A 581 -9.42 -24.80 -0.38
N THR A 582 -8.57 -25.37 0.48
CA THR A 582 -8.36 -26.82 0.55
C THR A 582 -9.63 -27.59 0.89
N ASN A 583 -10.50 -27.04 1.76
CA ASN A 583 -11.80 -27.63 2.06
C ASN A 583 -12.74 -27.57 0.83
N GLN A 584 -12.73 -26.47 0.06
CA GLN A 584 -13.51 -26.33 -1.17
C GLN A 584 -12.99 -27.24 -2.30
N GLU A 585 -11.68 -27.41 -2.46
CA GLU A 585 -11.07 -28.34 -3.40
C GLU A 585 -11.48 -29.79 -3.11
N GLN A 586 -11.51 -30.19 -1.83
CA GLN A 586 -12.02 -31.50 -1.42
C GLN A 586 -13.51 -31.66 -1.74
N GLU A 587 -14.34 -30.63 -1.53
CA GLU A 587 -15.78 -30.69 -1.84
C GLU A 587 -16.03 -30.75 -3.35
N ILE A 588 -15.29 -29.96 -4.15
CA ILE A 588 -15.30 -30.04 -5.61
C ILE A 588 -14.91 -31.46 -6.08
N SER A 589 -13.90 -32.08 -5.46
CA SER A 589 -13.50 -33.44 -5.79
C SER A 589 -14.56 -34.49 -5.44
N LYS A 590 -15.33 -34.32 -4.35
CA LYS A 590 -16.49 -35.18 -4.03
C LYS A 590 -17.61 -35.00 -5.04
N LEU A 591 -17.97 -33.75 -5.33
CA LEU A 591 -19.03 -33.41 -6.28
C LEU A 591 -18.69 -33.93 -7.70
N ALA A 592 -17.43 -33.86 -8.12
CA ALA A 592 -16.97 -34.45 -9.37
C ALA A 592 -17.14 -35.99 -9.40
N SER A 593 -16.85 -36.70 -8.30
CA SER A 593 -17.12 -38.15 -8.20
C SER A 593 -18.62 -38.45 -8.32
N ILE A 594 -19.46 -37.71 -7.59
CA ILE A 594 -20.93 -37.87 -7.61
C ILE A 594 -21.49 -37.59 -9.01
N ILE A 595 -20.97 -36.58 -9.73
CA ILE A 595 -21.35 -36.29 -11.11
C ILE A 595 -20.93 -37.44 -12.04
N GLN A 596 -19.70 -37.96 -11.92
CA GLN A 596 -19.26 -39.10 -12.74
C GLN A 596 -20.08 -40.37 -12.48
N GLU A 597 -20.38 -40.68 -11.21
CA GLU A 597 -21.25 -41.81 -10.84
C GLU A 597 -22.67 -41.65 -11.39
N ALA A 598 -23.22 -40.42 -11.37
CA ALA A 598 -24.53 -40.12 -11.94
C ALA A 598 -24.55 -40.19 -13.48
N ASP A 599 -23.49 -39.75 -14.17
CA ASP A 599 -23.36 -39.86 -15.63
C ASP A 599 -23.15 -41.30 -16.09
N ASP A 600 -22.33 -42.08 -15.38
CA ASP A 600 -22.14 -43.51 -15.62
C ASP A 600 -23.46 -44.27 -15.48
N GLU A 601 -24.24 -43.99 -14.43
CA GLU A 601 -25.55 -44.59 -14.18
C GLU A 601 -26.59 -44.15 -15.22
N ARG A 602 -26.65 -42.85 -15.57
CA ARG A 602 -27.45 -42.34 -16.69
C ARG A 602 -27.10 -43.06 -18.01
N GLN A 603 -25.83 -43.38 -18.22
CA GLN A 603 -25.34 -44.08 -19.41
C GLN A 603 -25.56 -45.60 -19.37
N ARG A 604 -25.81 -46.21 -18.19
CA ARG A 604 -26.38 -47.56 -18.07
C ARG A 604 -27.86 -47.56 -18.43
N GLN A 605 -28.64 -46.69 -17.80
CA GLN A 605 -30.09 -46.58 -18.02
C GLN A 605 -30.43 -46.27 -19.49
N LEU A 606 -29.61 -45.46 -20.18
CA LEU A 606 -29.75 -45.22 -21.62
C LEU A 606 -29.49 -46.49 -22.47
N LYS A 607 -28.56 -47.36 -22.07
CA LYS A 607 -28.33 -48.65 -22.76
C LYS A 607 -29.49 -49.62 -22.54
N GLU A 608 -30.01 -49.70 -21.32
CA GLU A 608 -31.17 -50.53 -20.99
C GLU A 608 -32.42 -50.05 -21.71
N TYR A 609 -32.68 -48.75 -21.74
CA TYR A 609 -33.76 -48.14 -22.52
C TYR A 609 -33.66 -48.46 -24.02
N ASN A 610 -32.44 -48.39 -24.59
CA ASN A 610 -32.21 -48.77 -25.98
C ASN A 610 -32.38 -50.27 -26.23
N ALA A 611 -32.04 -51.14 -25.26
CA ALA A 611 -32.33 -52.58 -25.34
C ALA A 611 -33.85 -52.83 -25.33
N VAL A 612 -34.61 -52.17 -24.44
CA VAL A 612 -36.08 -52.25 -24.39
C VAL A 612 -36.73 -51.70 -25.67
N ILE A 613 -36.16 -50.68 -26.31
CA ILE A 613 -36.58 -50.24 -27.66
C ILE A 613 -36.36 -51.34 -28.70
N ASN A 614 -35.17 -51.95 -28.73
CA ASN A 614 -34.84 -53.01 -29.68
C ASN A 614 -35.77 -54.22 -29.49
N ASP A 615 -36.02 -54.64 -28.25
CA ASP A 615 -36.93 -55.75 -27.94
C ASP A 615 -38.39 -55.41 -28.29
N ARG A 616 -38.85 -54.18 -28.00
CA ARG A 616 -40.17 -53.69 -28.43
C ARG A 616 -40.31 -53.76 -29.95
N ASP A 617 -39.30 -53.33 -30.71
CA ASP A 617 -39.38 -53.25 -32.16
C ASP A 617 -39.17 -54.63 -32.83
N ASN A 618 -38.38 -55.52 -32.24
CA ASN A 618 -38.32 -56.94 -32.56
C ASN A 618 -39.68 -57.62 -32.36
N LEU A 619 -40.30 -57.43 -31.19
CA LEU A 619 -41.64 -57.97 -30.89
C LEU A 619 -42.71 -57.36 -31.80
N ARG A 620 -42.61 -56.08 -32.15
CA ARG A 620 -43.50 -55.41 -33.12
C ARG A 620 -43.36 -56.01 -34.52
N ALA A 621 -42.15 -56.29 -34.99
CA ALA A 621 -41.91 -56.97 -36.26
C ALA A 621 -42.48 -58.38 -36.26
N GLN A 622 -42.25 -59.16 -35.20
CA GLN A 622 -42.85 -60.50 -35.03
C GLN A 622 -44.39 -60.44 -34.99
N LEU A 623 -44.98 -59.45 -34.33
CA LEU A 623 -46.43 -59.25 -34.26
C LEU A 623 -47.03 -58.91 -35.64
N ILE A 624 -46.34 -58.11 -36.45
CA ILE A 624 -46.75 -57.81 -37.82
C ILE A 624 -46.75 -59.09 -38.67
N LEU A 625 -45.64 -59.85 -38.67
CA LEU A 625 -45.53 -61.12 -39.39
C LEU A 625 -46.60 -62.13 -38.95
N ARG A 626 -46.85 -62.26 -37.64
CA ARG A 626 -47.90 -63.13 -37.10
C ARG A 626 -49.31 -62.69 -37.49
N ASN A 627 -49.57 -61.39 -37.60
CA ASN A 627 -50.85 -60.88 -38.11
C ASN A 627 -51.02 -61.13 -39.63
N GLU A 628 -49.93 -61.10 -40.40
CA GLU A 628 -49.95 -61.44 -41.83
C GLU A 628 -50.13 -62.96 -42.05
N GLU A 629 -49.44 -63.80 -41.27
CA GLU A 629 -49.67 -65.25 -41.19
C GLU A 629 -51.15 -65.56 -40.86
N LEU A 630 -51.70 -64.93 -39.81
CA LEU A 630 -53.10 -65.10 -39.40
C LEU A 630 -54.08 -64.64 -40.50
N LYS A 631 -53.83 -63.50 -41.15
CA LYS A 631 -54.65 -63.00 -42.27
C LYS A 631 -54.64 -63.98 -43.44
N SER A 632 -53.48 -64.53 -43.78
CA SER A 632 -53.31 -65.57 -44.81
C SER A 632 -54.08 -66.84 -44.45
N LEU A 633 -53.99 -67.30 -43.19
CA LEU A 633 -54.74 -68.45 -42.69
C LEU A 633 -56.26 -68.21 -42.69
N TYR A 634 -56.74 -67.02 -42.30
CA TYR A 634 -58.17 -66.70 -42.35
C TYR A 634 -58.71 -66.70 -43.78
N GLU A 635 -58.00 -66.11 -44.74
CA GLU A 635 -58.42 -66.12 -46.15
C GLU A 635 -58.37 -67.55 -46.73
N LYS A 636 -57.37 -68.36 -46.37
CA LYS A 636 -57.30 -69.79 -46.72
C LYS A 636 -58.47 -70.59 -46.15
N ILE A 637 -58.84 -70.37 -44.89
CA ILE A 637 -60.01 -71.00 -44.24
C ILE A 637 -61.32 -70.55 -44.91
N LYS A 638 -61.44 -69.27 -45.28
CA LYS A 638 -62.60 -68.71 -45.99
C LYS A 638 -62.77 -69.32 -47.38
N ILE A 639 -61.68 -69.46 -48.15
CA ILE A 639 -61.66 -70.17 -49.44
C ILE A 639 -62.06 -71.64 -49.23
N GLN A 640 -61.42 -72.35 -48.29
CA GLN A 640 -61.74 -73.76 -48.02
C GLN A 640 -63.19 -73.99 -47.57
N LYS A 641 -63.76 -73.09 -46.75
CA LYS A 641 -65.19 -73.13 -46.38
C LYS A 641 -66.10 -72.91 -47.59
N SER A 642 -65.75 -72.00 -48.49
CA SER A 642 -66.49 -71.77 -49.73
C SER A 642 -66.47 -73.02 -50.63
N THR A 643 -65.29 -73.59 -50.88
CA THR A 643 -65.12 -74.83 -51.65
C THR A 643 -65.86 -76.01 -51.02
N LEU A 644 -65.79 -76.17 -49.69
CA LEU A 644 -66.50 -77.22 -48.97
C LEU A 644 -68.02 -77.06 -49.07
N ASN A 645 -68.54 -75.84 -48.95
CA ASN A 645 -69.96 -75.57 -49.10
C ASN A 645 -70.46 -75.86 -50.53
N ILE A 646 -69.70 -75.49 -51.56
CA ILE A 646 -69.99 -75.83 -52.96
C ILE A 646 -70.00 -77.36 -53.14
N GLY A 647 -68.99 -78.05 -52.63
CA GLY A 647 -68.90 -79.52 -52.67
C GLY A 647 -70.03 -80.21 -51.89
N GLN A 648 -70.48 -79.63 -50.77
CA GLN A 648 -71.61 -80.13 -49.98
C GLN A 648 -72.94 -80.00 -50.74
N VAL A 649 -73.17 -78.89 -51.45
CA VAL A 649 -74.35 -78.72 -52.31
C VAL A 649 -74.33 -79.74 -53.44
N GLN A 650 -73.21 -79.86 -54.17
CA GLN A 650 -73.05 -80.84 -55.25
C GLN A 650 -73.23 -82.29 -54.75
N TYR A 651 -72.68 -82.63 -53.58
CA TYR A 651 -72.88 -83.95 -52.98
C TYR A 651 -74.35 -84.19 -52.61
N ALA A 652 -75.04 -83.19 -52.04
CA ALA A 652 -76.46 -83.30 -51.72
C ALA A 652 -77.34 -83.43 -52.99
N GLU A 653 -76.93 -82.85 -54.12
CA GLU A 653 -77.56 -83.06 -55.43
C GLU A 653 -77.34 -84.48 -55.94
N ARG A 654 -76.10 -85.00 -55.91
CA ARG A 654 -75.82 -86.40 -56.28
C ARG A 654 -76.54 -87.41 -55.38
N VAL A 655 -76.71 -87.14 -54.09
CA VAL A 655 -77.51 -87.99 -53.19
C VAL A 655 -79.01 -87.95 -53.54
N LYS A 656 -79.54 -86.83 -54.04
CA LYS A 656 -80.92 -86.77 -54.57
C LYS A 656 -81.05 -87.57 -55.88
N GLU A 657 -80.09 -87.43 -56.80
CA GLU A 657 -80.06 -88.21 -58.05
C GLU A 657 -80.01 -89.71 -57.77
N VAL A 658 -79.11 -90.16 -56.88
CA VAL A 658 -79.01 -91.57 -56.47
C VAL A 658 -80.34 -92.06 -55.89
N ARG A 659 -80.98 -91.31 -55.00
CA ARG A 659 -82.30 -91.69 -54.45
C ARG A 659 -83.41 -91.74 -55.51
N ALA A 660 -83.37 -90.86 -56.50
CA ALA A 660 -84.32 -90.90 -57.62
C ALA A 660 -84.09 -92.14 -58.50
N LEU A 661 -82.83 -92.53 -58.72
CA LEU A 661 -82.46 -93.76 -59.43
C LEU A 661 -82.82 -95.02 -58.61
N GLU A 662 -82.55 -95.06 -57.31
CA GLU A 662 -82.97 -96.12 -56.39
C GLU A 662 -84.50 -96.30 -56.42
N THR A 663 -85.25 -95.20 -56.37
CA THR A 663 -86.72 -95.21 -56.49
C THR A 663 -87.15 -95.77 -57.85
N ARG A 664 -86.55 -95.30 -58.96
CA ARG A 664 -86.90 -95.80 -60.29
C ARG A 664 -86.51 -97.28 -60.51
N VAL A 665 -85.46 -97.77 -59.86
CA VAL A 665 -85.12 -99.20 -59.83
C VAL A 665 -86.17 -100.00 -59.07
N LEU A 666 -86.65 -99.51 -57.92
CA LEU A 666 -87.74 -100.15 -57.18
C LEU A 666 -89.06 -100.14 -57.98
N ASP A 667 -89.38 -99.04 -58.67
CA ASP A 667 -90.53 -98.98 -59.57
C ASP A 667 -90.41 -100.02 -60.70
N LEU A 668 -89.24 -100.09 -61.36
CA LEU A 668 -88.98 -101.08 -62.43
C LEU A 668 -89.02 -102.52 -61.92
N MET A 669 -88.56 -102.79 -60.69
CA MET A 669 -88.69 -104.11 -60.04
C MET A 669 -90.16 -104.44 -59.74
N ALA A 670 -90.97 -103.46 -59.33
CA ALA A 670 -92.40 -103.65 -59.11
C ALA A 670 -93.16 -103.86 -60.44
N GLU A 671 -92.80 -103.13 -61.50
CA GLU A 671 -93.31 -103.34 -62.86
C GLU A 671 -92.94 -104.75 -63.37
N HIS A 672 -91.68 -105.18 -63.21
CA HIS A 672 -91.23 -106.53 -63.56
C HIS A 672 -92.02 -107.62 -62.81
N LYS A 673 -92.12 -107.51 -61.47
CA LYS A 673 -92.85 -108.48 -60.65
C LYS A 673 -94.33 -108.55 -61.05
N LYS A 674 -94.94 -107.43 -61.41
CA LYS A 674 -96.31 -107.39 -61.93
C LYS A 674 -96.45 -108.07 -63.29
N THR A 675 -95.49 -107.92 -64.21
CA THR A 675 -95.52 -108.67 -65.48
C THR A 675 -95.21 -110.15 -65.30
N GLU A 676 -94.36 -110.51 -64.34
CA GLU A 676 -94.06 -111.89 -63.95
C GLU A 676 -95.30 -112.59 -63.34
N GLU A 677 -96.04 -111.90 -62.47
CA GLU A 677 -97.35 -112.34 -61.97
C GLU A 677 -98.36 -112.54 -63.13
N GLN A 678 -98.44 -111.61 -64.09
CA GLN A 678 -99.28 -111.75 -65.28
C GLN A 678 -98.87 -112.94 -66.17
N ILE A 679 -97.56 -113.21 -66.31
CA ILE A 679 -97.04 -114.37 -67.03
C ILE A 679 -97.43 -115.67 -66.29
N SER A 680 -97.38 -115.71 -64.95
CA SER A 680 -97.77 -116.90 -64.18
C SER A 680 -99.23 -117.29 -64.41
N CYS A 681 -100.14 -116.31 -64.39
CA CYS A 681 -101.57 -116.49 -64.70
C CYS A 681 -101.83 -117.01 -66.13
N THR A 682 -100.84 -116.92 -67.04
CA THR A 682 -100.97 -117.45 -68.41
C THR A 682 -100.97 -118.98 -68.44
N GLY A 683 -100.39 -119.65 -67.44
CA GLY A 683 -100.48 -121.11 -67.26
C GLY A 683 -101.90 -121.54 -66.86
N ASP A 684 -102.51 -120.83 -65.91
CA ASP A 684 -103.88 -121.07 -65.47
C ASP A 684 -104.88 -120.75 -66.59
N LEU A 685 -104.71 -119.62 -67.29
CA LEU A 685 -105.54 -119.26 -68.45
C LEU A 685 -105.47 -120.28 -69.58
N LYS A 686 -104.30 -120.90 -69.84
CA LYS A 686 -104.19 -122.02 -70.80
C LYS A 686 -104.86 -123.29 -70.29
N SER A 687 -104.78 -123.56 -68.98
CA SER A 687 -105.41 -124.73 -68.35
C SER A 687 -106.94 -124.60 -68.34
N GLU A 688 -107.45 -123.40 -68.06
CA GLU A 688 -108.85 -123.03 -68.18
C GLU A 688 -109.32 -123.00 -69.64
N LEU A 689 -108.50 -122.55 -70.60
CA LEU A 689 -108.84 -122.66 -72.03
C LEU A 689 -108.97 -124.12 -72.45
N LEU A 690 -108.01 -124.98 -72.10
CA LEU A 690 -108.07 -126.43 -72.36
C LEU A 690 -109.21 -127.13 -71.60
N ARG A 691 -109.61 -126.61 -70.44
CA ARG A 691 -110.82 -127.05 -69.74
C ARG A 691 -112.06 -126.62 -70.50
N LEU A 692 -112.19 -125.34 -70.84
CA LEU A 692 -113.31 -124.78 -71.60
C LEU A 692 -113.42 -125.37 -73.02
N GLU A 693 -112.35 -125.81 -73.66
CA GLU A 693 -112.41 -126.57 -74.92
C GLU A 693 -112.93 -128.00 -74.69
N ARG A 694 -112.53 -128.66 -73.60
CA ARG A 694 -113.08 -129.97 -73.21
C ARG A 694 -114.55 -129.87 -72.82
N ASP A 695 -114.90 -128.85 -72.05
CA ASP A 695 -116.24 -128.55 -71.60
C ASP A 695 -117.10 -128.07 -72.77
N LEU A 696 -116.57 -127.34 -73.76
CA LEU A 696 -117.26 -127.00 -75.01
C LEU A 696 -117.46 -128.23 -75.90
N LEU A 697 -116.51 -129.18 -75.92
CA LEU A 697 -116.68 -130.44 -76.65
C LEU A 697 -117.75 -131.30 -75.97
N GLN A 698 -117.70 -131.44 -74.65
CA GLN A 698 -118.74 -132.08 -73.85
C GLN A 698 -120.09 -131.38 -74.04
N GLU A 699 -120.17 -130.06 -73.88
CA GLU A 699 -121.39 -129.28 -74.09
C GLU A 699 -121.85 -129.29 -75.55
N ARG A 700 -121.01 -129.55 -76.56
CA ARG A 700 -121.48 -129.82 -77.94
C ARG A 700 -122.11 -131.21 -78.07
N THR A 701 -121.51 -132.24 -77.47
CA THR A 701 -122.11 -133.58 -77.39
C THR A 701 -123.41 -133.56 -76.57
N LYS A 702 -123.40 -132.80 -75.48
CA LYS A 702 -124.50 -132.65 -74.52
C LYS A 702 -125.57 -131.71 -75.07
N ILE A 703 -125.29 -130.65 -75.83
CA ILE A 703 -126.30 -129.89 -76.58
C ILE A 703 -126.95 -130.78 -77.65
N LYS A 704 -126.24 -131.77 -78.20
CA LYS A 704 -126.86 -132.75 -79.11
C LYS A 704 -127.91 -133.61 -78.39
N ALA A 705 -127.58 -134.13 -77.21
CA ALA A 705 -128.53 -134.89 -76.36
C ALA A 705 -129.59 -134.00 -75.69
N LEU A 706 -129.24 -132.80 -75.25
CA LEU A 706 -130.13 -131.78 -74.67
C LEU A 706 -130.94 -131.04 -75.74
N SER A 707 -130.75 -131.31 -77.03
CA SER A 707 -131.72 -130.97 -78.08
C SER A 707 -132.82 -132.03 -78.18
N GLU A 708 -132.54 -133.26 -77.73
CA GLU A 708 -133.51 -134.34 -77.57
C GLU A 708 -134.22 -134.23 -76.19
N GLU A 709 -133.53 -133.71 -75.16
CA GLU A 709 -134.13 -133.33 -73.86
C GLU A 709 -134.59 -131.86 -73.77
N LEU A 710 -134.59 -131.06 -74.85
CA LEU A 710 -135.09 -129.67 -74.80
C LEU A 710 -136.62 -129.56 -74.74
N ASP A 711 -137.33 -130.68 -74.62
CA ASP A 711 -138.77 -130.73 -74.41
C ASP A 711 -139.14 -130.43 -72.94
N HIS A 712 -138.76 -129.21 -72.52
CA HIS A 712 -139.13 -128.41 -71.32
C HIS A 712 -138.05 -128.17 -70.22
N PRO A 713 -138.00 -126.98 -69.56
CA PRO A 713 -136.77 -126.44 -68.92
C PRO A 713 -136.93 -125.98 -67.44
N MET A 714 -135.95 -125.23 -66.85
CA MET A 714 -136.14 -123.96 -66.04
C MET A 714 -135.11 -123.60 -64.89
N ASN A 715 -133.90 -123.13 -65.25
CA ASN A 715 -133.20 -121.84 -64.91
C ASN A 715 -133.09 -121.17 -63.46
N VAL A 716 -132.17 -120.17 -63.33
CA VAL A 716 -132.09 -118.96 -62.41
C VAL A 716 -130.89 -118.79 -61.41
N HIS A 717 -130.43 -117.54 -61.12
CA HIS A 717 -129.16 -117.10 -60.43
C HIS A 717 -129.31 -116.22 -59.13
N ARG A 718 -128.20 -115.83 -58.42
CA ARG A 718 -128.08 -114.58 -57.55
C ARG A 718 -126.63 -114.14 -57.08
N TRP A 719 -126.50 -112.94 -56.43
CA TRP A 719 -125.31 -112.23 -55.86
C TRP A 719 -125.66 -111.40 -54.55
N ARG A 720 -124.67 -110.95 -53.69
CA ARG A 720 -124.62 -109.64 -52.88
C ARG A 720 -123.36 -109.48 -51.93
N LYS A 721 -123.12 -108.28 -51.32
CA LYS A 721 -122.03 -107.84 -50.37
C LYS A 721 -122.54 -106.91 -49.20
N LEU A 722 -121.69 -106.52 -48.20
CA LEU A 722 -122.00 -105.66 -47.00
C LEU A 722 -120.75 -104.94 -46.35
N GLU A 723 -120.91 -104.12 -45.28
CA GLU A 723 -119.93 -103.12 -44.70
C GLU A 723 -119.80 -103.05 -43.13
N GLY A 724 -118.91 -102.20 -42.55
CA GLY A 724 -118.73 -101.95 -41.08
C GLY A 724 -117.72 -100.82 -40.66
N SER A 725 -117.62 -100.43 -39.36
CA SER A 725 -116.82 -99.26 -38.84
C SER A 725 -116.25 -99.41 -37.39
N ASP A 726 -115.31 -98.54 -36.93
CA ASP A 726 -114.45 -98.71 -35.72
C ASP A 726 -114.17 -97.41 -34.88
N PRO A 727 -113.94 -97.44 -33.53
CA PRO A 727 -113.85 -96.24 -32.68
C PRO A 727 -112.53 -96.07 -31.86
N LYS A 728 -111.48 -95.41 -32.40
CA LYS A 728 -110.16 -95.26 -31.74
C LYS A 728 -109.69 -93.83 -31.34
N ARG A 729 -110.54 -92.80 -31.45
CA ARG A 729 -110.06 -91.40 -31.46
C ARG A 729 -109.72 -90.76 -30.09
N PHE A 730 -110.26 -91.25 -28.98
CA PHE A 730 -110.19 -90.54 -27.68
C PHE A 730 -108.83 -90.69 -26.96
N ASP A 731 -108.27 -91.90 -26.89
CA ASP A 731 -107.04 -92.17 -26.11
C ASP A 731 -105.80 -91.43 -26.63
N MET A 732 -105.74 -91.18 -27.94
CA MET A 732 -104.66 -90.41 -28.57
C MET A 732 -104.57 -88.99 -27.97
N ILE A 733 -105.71 -88.37 -27.64
CA ILE A 733 -105.79 -86.98 -27.14
C ILE A 733 -105.23 -86.87 -25.71
N ARG A 734 -105.56 -87.82 -24.82
CA ARG A 734 -104.99 -87.88 -23.46
C ARG A 734 -103.46 -87.99 -23.48
N LYS A 735 -102.90 -88.72 -24.43
CA LYS A 735 -101.45 -88.96 -24.52
C LYS A 735 -100.66 -87.69 -24.88
N ILE A 736 -101.23 -86.82 -25.72
CA ILE A 736 -100.62 -85.55 -26.14
C ILE A 736 -100.49 -84.56 -24.96
N GLN A 737 -101.57 -84.38 -24.18
CA GLN A 737 -101.60 -83.40 -23.08
C GLN A 737 -100.58 -83.70 -21.97
N VAL A 738 -100.30 -84.99 -21.70
CA VAL A 738 -99.29 -85.40 -20.70
C VAL A 738 -97.86 -85.08 -21.17
N LEU A 739 -97.59 -85.19 -22.48
CA LEU A 739 -96.28 -84.86 -23.04
C LEU A 739 -96.02 -83.35 -23.03
N GLN A 740 -97.03 -82.53 -23.36
CA GLN A 740 -96.92 -81.06 -23.33
C GLN A 740 -96.55 -80.54 -21.93
N LYS A 741 -97.19 -81.05 -20.86
CA LYS A 741 -96.84 -80.66 -19.48
C LYS A 741 -95.42 -81.06 -19.06
N LYS A 742 -94.87 -82.17 -19.59
CA LYS A 742 -93.46 -82.55 -19.35
C LYS A 742 -92.47 -81.64 -20.09
N LEU A 743 -92.82 -81.18 -21.29
CA LEU A 743 -91.97 -80.30 -22.08
C LEU A 743 -91.82 -78.91 -21.42
N ILE A 744 -92.93 -78.30 -21.00
CA ILE A 744 -92.95 -76.97 -20.36
C ILE A 744 -92.01 -76.93 -19.13
N LYS A 745 -92.12 -77.92 -18.24
CA LYS A 745 -91.25 -78.03 -17.06
C LYS A 745 -89.76 -78.15 -17.42
N LYS A 746 -89.42 -78.80 -18.55
CA LYS A 746 -88.02 -78.92 -18.99
C LYS A 746 -87.47 -77.66 -19.65
N SER A 747 -88.31 -76.83 -20.29
CA SER A 747 -87.90 -75.47 -20.70
C SER A 747 -87.69 -74.54 -19.49
N GLU A 748 -88.50 -74.64 -18.44
CA GLU A 748 -88.32 -73.87 -17.20
C GLU A 748 -87.01 -74.26 -16.48
N GLU A 749 -86.72 -75.56 -16.35
CA GLU A 749 -85.46 -76.07 -15.79
C GLU A 749 -84.21 -75.69 -16.61
N ALA A 750 -84.35 -75.42 -17.92
CA ALA A 750 -83.25 -74.92 -18.76
C ALA A 750 -83.03 -73.42 -18.53
N CYS A 751 -84.09 -72.62 -18.64
CA CYS A 751 -84.03 -71.17 -18.46
C CYS A 751 -83.44 -70.75 -17.10
N MET A 752 -83.78 -71.46 -16.01
CA MET A 752 -83.18 -71.21 -14.69
C MET A 752 -81.67 -71.52 -14.63
N LYS A 753 -81.16 -72.45 -15.45
CA LYS A 753 -79.72 -72.75 -15.52
C LYS A 753 -78.97 -71.72 -16.36
N ASP A 754 -79.55 -71.28 -17.46
CA ASP A 754 -78.97 -70.25 -18.31
C ASP A 754 -78.83 -68.92 -17.54
N LEU A 755 -79.85 -68.55 -16.75
CA LEU A 755 -79.78 -67.40 -15.84
C LEU A 755 -78.66 -67.54 -14.80
N LEU A 756 -78.52 -68.72 -14.20
CA LEU A 756 -77.47 -69.01 -13.22
C LEU A 756 -76.06 -68.96 -13.85
N ILE A 757 -75.91 -69.35 -15.11
CA ILE A 757 -74.65 -69.22 -15.87
C ILE A 757 -74.31 -67.74 -16.05
N VAL A 758 -75.26 -66.90 -16.48
CA VAL A 758 -75.04 -65.45 -16.66
C VAL A 758 -74.61 -64.77 -15.35
N GLU A 759 -75.21 -65.15 -14.21
CA GLU A 759 -74.76 -64.64 -12.89
C GLU A 759 -73.32 -65.08 -12.56
N LYS A 760 -72.94 -66.32 -12.86
CA LYS A 760 -71.57 -66.82 -12.61
C LYS A 760 -70.54 -66.24 -13.57
N GLU A 761 -70.88 -66.00 -14.83
CA GLU A 761 -70.02 -65.30 -15.78
C GLU A 761 -69.81 -63.85 -15.36
N LYS A 762 -70.86 -63.14 -14.94
CA LYS A 762 -70.75 -61.78 -14.40
C LYS A 762 -69.84 -61.73 -13.16
N LEU A 763 -70.06 -62.64 -12.20
CA LEU A 763 -69.23 -62.74 -10.99
C LEU A 763 -67.76 -63.09 -11.33
N TYR A 764 -67.53 -63.93 -12.33
CA TYR A 764 -66.18 -64.27 -12.80
C TYR A 764 -65.47 -63.09 -13.49
N VAL A 765 -66.18 -62.30 -14.29
CA VAL A 765 -65.65 -61.06 -14.88
C VAL A 765 -65.37 -60.02 -13.80
N GLU A 766 -66.25 -59.88 -12.79
CA GLU A 766 -66.02 -59.00 -11.63
C GLU A 766 -64.79 -59.43 -10.82
N LEU A 767 -64.65 -60.73 -10.49
CA LEU A 767 -63.44 -61.25 -9.84
C LEU A 767 -62.18 -61.05 -10.68
N LYS A 768 -62.23 -61.30 -12.00
CA LYS A 768 -61.10 -61.12 -12.91
C LYS A 768 -60.68 -59.64 -12.99
N ASN A 769 -61.63 -58.72 -12.96
CA ASN A 769 -61.37 -57.28 -12.92
C ASN A 769 -60.82 -56.81 -11.58
N VAL A 770 -61.18 -57.45 -10.47
CA VAL A 770 -60.56 -57.21 -9.14
C VAL A 770 -59.14 -57.77 -9.11
N LEU A 771 -58.91 -58.99 -9.60
CA LEU A 771 -57.59 -59.63 -9.63
C LEU A 771 -56.61 -58.86 -10.53
N ALA A 772 -57.06 -58.38 -11.69
CA ALA A 772 -56.28 -57.51 -12.59
C ALA A 772 -56.06 -56.08 -12.04
N ARG A 773 -56.66 -55.73 -10.89
CA ARG A 773 -56.42 -54.49 -10.14
C ARG A 773 -55.62 -54.69 -8.86
N GLN A 774 -55.32 -55.92 -8.47
CA GLN A 774 -54.40 -56.18 -7.36
C GLN A 774 -52.95 -56.02 -7.87
N PRO A 775 -52.12 -55.20 -7.22
CA PRO A 775 -50.70 -55.15 -7.54
C PRO A 775 -50.05 -56.53 -7.30
N GLY A 776 -49.18 -56.96 -8.21
CA GLY A 776 -48.39 -58.18 -8.02
C GLY A 776 -47.49 -58.08 -6.78
N PRO A 777 -46.97 -59.21 -6.26
CA PRO A 777 -46.20 -59.22 -5.01
C PRO A 777 -45.00 -58.26 -5.02
N GLU A 778 -44.28 -58.17 -6.15
CA GLU A 778 -43.17 -57.21 -6.33
C GLU A 778 -43.63 -55.74 -6.19
N VAL A 779 -44.81 -55.41 -6.72
CA VAL A 779 -45.40 -54.06 -6.62
C VAL A 779 -45.91 -53.79 -5.21
N ALA A 780 -46.34 -54.82 -4.47
CA ALA A 780 -46.71 -54.70 -3.06
C ALA A 780 -45.47 -54.49 -2.15
N GLU A 781 -44.35 -55.16 -2.44
CA GLU A 781 -43.07 -54.90 -1.77
C GLU A 781 -42.52 -53.50 -2.10
N GLN A 782 -42.58 -53.08 -3.37
CA GLN A 782 -42.25 -51.70 -3.75
C GLN A 782 -43.15 -50.69 -3.03
N LEU A 783 -44.46 -50.96 -2.87
CA LEU A 783 -45.36 -50.10 -2.10
C LEU A 783 -44.97 -50.01 -0.62
N LEU A 784 -44.52 -51.10 0.00
CA LEU A 784 -43.99 -51.08 1.38
C LEU A 784 -42.71 -50.25 1.47
N VAL A 785 -41.77 -50.42 0.53
CA VAL A 785 -40.52 -49.63 0.47
C VAL A 785 -40.82 -48.14 0.24
N TYR A 786 -41.73 -47.79 -0.67
CA TYR A 786 -42.14 -46.41 -0.90
C TYR A 786 -42.90 -45.84 0.31
N GLN A 787 -43.72 -46.62 1.01
CA GLN A 787 -44.43 -46.16 2.21
C GLN A 787 -43.46 -45.92 3.39
N ASP A 788 -42.42 -46.73 3.55
CA ASP A 788 -41.37 -46.51 4.55
C ASP A 788 -40.46 -45.32 4.19
N ASN A 789 -40.06 -45.18 2.92
CA ASN A 789 -39.36 -43.99 2.44
C ASN A 789 -40.20 -42.71 2.57
N LEU A 790 -41.52 -42.78 2.36
CA LEU A 790 -42.44 -41.67 2.59
C LEU A 790 -42.49 -41.31 4.08
N LYS A 791 -42.62 -42.29 5.00
CA LYS A 791 -42.55 -42.06 6.46
C LYS A 791 -41.22 -41.40 6.86
N LYS A 792 -40.09 -41.87 6.34
CA LYS A 792 -38.75 -41.30 6.57
C LYS A 792 -38.67 -39.85 6.07
N LYS A 793 -39.17 -39.57 4.87
CA LYS A 793 -39.20 -38.20 4.30
C LYS A 793 -40.16 -37.27 5.05
N GLN A 794 -41.29 -37.78 5.52
CA GLN A 794 -42.25 -37.03 6.32
C GLN A 794 -41.73 -36.75 7.74
N ALA A 795 -40.90 -37.64 8.29
CA ALA A 795 -40.15 -37.38 9.53
C ALA A 795 -39.02 -36.35 9.32
N GLN A 796 -38.26 -36.42 8.22
CA GLN A 796 -37.29 -35.37 7.86
C GLN A 796 -37.97 -34.00 7.70
N MET A 797 -39.09 -33.95 6.97
CA MET A 797 -39.90 -32.74 6.78
C MET A 797 -40.36 -32.17 8.13
N LYS A 798 -40.89 -33.00 9.03
CA LYS A 798 -41.32 -32.57 10.37
C LYS A 798 -40.16 -32.04 11.23
N ASN A 799 -38.97 -32.61 11.10
CA ASN A 799 -37.77 -32.09 11.78
C ASN A 799 -37.37 -30.73 11.21
N MET A 800 -37.34 -30.57 9.88
CA MET A 800 -37.10 -29.28 9.22
C MET A 800 -38.18 -28.24 9.58
N GLU A 801 -39.44 -28.63 9.75
CA GLU A 801 -40.51 -27.75 10.25
C GLU A 801 -40.25 -27.28 11.69
N ASN A 802 -39.81 -28.17 12.58
CA ASN A 802 -39.43 -27.83 13.97
C ASN A 802 -38.20 -26.92 14.01
N GLU A 803 -37.16 -27.21 13.22
CA GLU A 803 -35.95 -26.40 13.09
C GLU A 803 -36.29 -25.01 12.52
N LEU A 804 -37.14 -24.94 11.50
CA LEU A 804 -37.64 -23.67 10.95
C LEU A 804 -38.48 -22.90 11.99
N GLU A 805 -39.26 -23.56 12.83
CA GLU A 805 -40.00 -22.90 13.92
C GLU A 805 -39.08 -22.38 15.03
N MET A 806 -37.99 -23.10 15.32
CA MET A 806 -36.90 -22.63 16.20
C MET A 806 -36.18 -21.42 15.60
N TYR A 807 -35.78 -21.43 14.32
CA TYR A 807 -35.17 -20.27 13.68
C TYR A 807 -36.12 -19.07 13.59
N LYS A 808 -37.43 -19.29 13.36
CA LYS A 808 -38.44 -18.22 13.50
C LYS A 808 -38.53 -17.70 14.93
N ALA A 809 -38.35 -18.53 15.96
CA ALA A 809 -38.32 -18.08 17.35
C ALA A 809 -37.08 -17.22 17.63
N GLN A 810 -35.90 -17.67 17.20
CA GLN A 810 -34.64 -16.92 17.32
C GLN A 810 -34.68 -15.58 16.56
N VAL A 811 -35.30 -15.52 15.37
CA VAL A 811 -35.51 -14.26 14.63
C VAL A 811 -36.55 -13.35 15.31
N ARG A 812 -37.55 -13.90 16.02
CA ARG A 812 -38.46 -13.12 16.87
C ARG A 812 -37.72 -12.51 18.07
N GLU A 813 -36.83 -13.29 18.69
CA GLU A 813 -35.96 -12.84 19.80
C GLU A 813 -34.98 -11.75 19.36
N TYR A 814 -34.23 -11.94 18.27
CA TYR A 814 -33.34 -10.90 17.73
C TYR A 814 -34.09 -9.61 17.31
N LYS A 815 -35.33 -9.71 16.82
CA LYS A 815 -36.16 -8.52 16.57
C LYS A 815 -36.58 -7.81 17.86
N HIS A 816 -36.85 -8.55 18.93
CA HIS A 816 -37.15 -7.97 20.24
C HIS A 816 -35.91 -7.31 20.87
N ASP A 817 -34.73 -7.94 20.74
CA ASP A 817 -33.46 -7.39 21.20
C ASP A 817 -33.03 -6.14 20.42
N LEU A 818 -33.21 -6.12 19.09
CA LEU A 818 -33.04 -4.89 18.29
C LEU A 818 -33.99 -3.78 18.78
N GLN A 819 -35.28 -4.09 19.01
CA GLN A 819 -36.23 -3.12 19.56
C GLN A 819 -35.90 -2.68 21.00
N ARG A 820 -35.22 -3.52 21.80
CA ARG A 820 -34.69 -3.11 23.11
C ARG A 820 -33.51 -2.14 22.92
N ILE A 821 -32.56 -2.48 22.07
CA ILE A 821 -31.37 -1.66 21.77
C ILE A 821 -31.78 -0.31 21.16
N ASP A 822 -32.76 -0.25 20.26
CA ASP A 822 -33.29 1.01 19.73
C ASP A 822 -33.95 1.87 20.82
N LYS A 823 -34.69 1.25 21.75
CA LYS A 823 -35.28 1.96 22.91
C LYS A 823 -34.21 2.43 23.90
N GLU A 824 -33.13 1.67 24.07
CA GLU A 824 -31.99 2.04 24.92
C GLU A 824 -31.16 3.15 24.25
N MET A 825 -30.98 3.12 22.93
CA MET A 825 -30.37 4.19 22.13
C MET A 825 -31.20 5.48 22.18
N LEU A 826 -32.53 5.38 22.07
CA LEU A 826 -33.45 6.51 22.24
C LEU A 826 -33.35 7.10 23.64
N LYS A 827 -33.39 6.29 24.71
CA LYS A 827 -33.18 6.74 26.10
C LYS A 827 -31.79 7.36 26.32
N LEU A 828 -30.75 6.81 25.70
CA LEU A 828 -29.40 7.37 25.76
C LEU A 828 -29.32 8.73 25.05
N LYS A 829 -30.01 8.87 23.91
CA LYS A 829 -30.16 10.14 23.19
C LYS A 829 -30.99 11.16 23.99
N GLU A 830 -32.07 10.74 24.64
CA GLU A 830 -32.89 11.59 25.51
C GLU A 830 -32.12 12.05 26.76
N THR A 831 -31.41 11.14 27.44
CA THR A 831 -30.59 11.49 28.61
C THR A 831 -29.36 12.34 28.24
N TRP A 832 -28.77 12.14 27.06
CA TRP A 832 -27.75 13.05 26.52
C TRP A 832 -28.33 14.42 26.19
N LEU A 833 -29.47 14.49 25.52
CA LEU A 833 -30.18 15.75 25.25
C LEU A 833 -30.61 16.46 26.55
N HIS A 834 -30.99 15.73 27.59
CA HIS A 834 -31.28 16.29 28.91
C HIS A 834 -30.03 16.81 29.62
N LYS A 835 -28.87 16.14 29.51
CA LYS A 835 -27.60 16.69 30.00
C LYS A 835 -27.22 17.98 29.30
N VAL A 836 -27.24 17.99 27.96
CA VAL A 836 -26.97 19.21 27.17
C VAL A 836 -27.95 20.34 27.52
N ARG A 837 -29.23 20.03 27.77
CA ARG A 837 -30.23 21.03 28.18
C ARG A 837 -30.09 21.49 29.63
N ALA A 838 -29.52 20.66 30.51
CA ALA A 838 -29.16 21.05 31.89
C ALA A 838 -27.91 21.94 31.90
N GLU A 839 -26.88 21.59 31.14
CA GLU A 839 -25.65 22.39 30.93
C GLU A 839 -25.94 23.77 30.31
N VAL A 840 -27.04 23.90 29.55
CA VAL A 840 -27.54 25.18 29.02
C VAL A 840 -28.37 25.98 30.04
N ASN A 841 -28.90 25.35 31.08
CA ASN A 841 -29.79 25.98 32.08
C ASN A 841 -29.08 26.52 33.34
N GLU A 842 -27.76 26.35 33.49
CA GLU A 842 -26.98 26.90 34.63
C GLU A 842 -26.45 28.33 34.38
N LEU A 843 -27.23 29.19 33.73
CA LEU A 843 -26.97 30.64 33.63
C LEU A 843 -28.23 31.47 33.95
N PRO A 844 -28.10 32.72 34.48
CA PRO A 844 -29.13 33.30 35.35
C PRO A 844 -30.31 34.02 34.67
N VAL A 845 -31.37 34.22 35.45
CA VAL A 845 -32.71 34.71 35.07
C VAL A 845 -32.79 36.22 34.79
N GLY A 846 -33.61 36.60 33.80
CA GLY A 846 -34.27 37.90 33.64
C GLY A 846 -35.67 37.72 33.02
N PRO A 847 -36.69 38.57 33.29
CA PRO A 847 -38.08 38.08 33.41
C PRO A 847 -39.14 38.72 32.47
N GLU A 848 -40.37 38.20 32.59
CA GLU A 848 -41.68 38.72 32.07
C GLU A 848 -41.88 38.62 30.54
N MET A 849 -43.09 38.42 29.97
CA MET A 849 -44.49 38.51 30.46
C MET A 849 -45.37 37.29 30.05
N ASP A 850 -46.57 37.21 30.65
CA ASP A 850 -47.88 36.59 30.30
C ASP A 850 -48.09 36.01 28.86
N ASP A 851 -48.96 35.00 28.57
CA ASP A 851 -50.40 34.97 28.90
C ASP A 851 -51.11 33.60 28.63
N VAL A 852 -52.26 33.37 29.31
CA VAL A 852 -53.49 32.59 28.94
C VAL A 852 -53.51 31.06 28.63
N GLU A 853 -54.45 30.36 29.30
CA GLU A 853 -55.00 28.98 29.14
C GLU A 853 -56.41 29.00 28.44
N PRO A 854 -57.19 27.90 28.21
CA PRO A 854 -56.89 26.47 27.98
C PRO A 854 -57.59 25.86 26.68
N PRO A 855 -58.54 24.87 26.67
CA PRO A 855 -58.28 23.45 26.34
C PRO A 855 -59.15 22.79 25.21
N GLU A 856 -59.05 21.44 25.10
CA GLU A 856 -60.04 20.43 24.65
C GLU A 856 -59.98 19.75 23.24
N GLN A 857 -59.65 18.45 23.29
CA GLN A 857 -60.38 17.24 22.79
C GLN A 857 -60.79 17.01 21.31
N SER A 858 -60.66 15.71 20.93
CA SER A 858 -61.45 14.94 19.92
C SER A 858 -61.12 15.12 18.41
N ASN A 859 -61.56 14.27 17.46
CA ASN A 859 -61.68 12.80 17.35
C ASN A 859 -62.28 12.43 15.96
N ASN A 860 -61.58 11.65 15.11
CA ASN A 860 -62.10 10.85 13.96
C ASN A 860 -60.92 10.03 13.37
N GLN A 861 -60.97 8.75 12.98
CA GLN A 861 -61.94 7.88 12.26
C GLN A 861 -61.87 7.93 10.71
N GLY A 862 -61.86 6.73 10.10
CA GLY A 862 -61.72 6.44 8.65
C GLY A 862 -60.33 5.86 8.30
N THR A 863 -60.09 4.56 8.07
CA THR A 863 -60.54 3.63 7.00
C THR A 863 -60.14 4.11 5.58
N GLU A 864 -59.61 3.28 4.66
CA GLU A 864 -59.78 1.84 4.44
C GLU A 864 -58.46 1.08 4.06
N ARG A 865 -58.58 -0.22 3.71
CA ARG A 865 -57.50 -1.08 3.19
C ARG A 865 -58.09 -2.11 2.20
N PRO A 866 -57.44 -2.37 1.06
CA PRO A 866 -57.10 -3.77 0.74
C PRO A 866 -55.70 -3.94 0.12
N ALA A 867 -55.32 -5.18 -0.21
CA ALA A 867 -54.02 -5.59 -0.78
C ALA A 867 -54.22 -6.83 -1.71
N PRO A 868 -53.20 -7.65 -2.05
CA PRO A 868 -52.25 -7.46 -3.16
C PRO A 868 -52.34 -8.58 -4.23
N PRO A 869 -51.46 -8.57 -5.25
CA PRO A 869 -50.37 -9.57 -5.33
C PRO A 869 -48.99 -8.90 -5.63
N ALA A 870 -47.84 -9.56 -5.83
CA ALA A 870 -47.46 -10.99 -5.93
C ALA A 870 -46.09 -11.21 -5.21
N VAL A 871 -45.80 -12.38 -4.60
CA VAL A 871 -45.13 -13.61 -5.11
C VAL A 871 -43.64 -13.43 -5.55
N PRO A 872 -42.67 -14.26 -5.06
CA PRO A 872 -41.25 -13.88 -4.98
C PRO A 872 -40.25 -14.96 -5.50
N SER A 873 -39.02 -14.97 -4.93
CA SER A 873 -37.96 -16.01 -4.98
C SER A 873 -37.03 -16.00 -6.21
N PRO A 874 -35.81 -16.59 -6.11
CA PRO A 874 -35.14 -17.24 -4.96
C PRO A 874 -34.10 -16.30 -4.27
N LEU A 875 -33.51 -16.53 -3.08
CA LEU A 875 -32.83 -17.73 -2.54
C LEU A 875 -31.65 -18.15 -3.47
N ASP A 876 -30.43 -18.45 -3.03
CA ASP A 876 -29.98 -19.19 -1.85
C ASP A 876 -28.89 -18.42 -1.06
N GLU A 877 -28.90 -18.45 0.27
CA GLU A 877 -28.27 -19.44 1.17
C GLU A 877 -26.73 -19.46 1.18
N SER A 878 -26.18 -19.03 2.31
CA SER A 878 -24.87 -19.46 2.80
C SER A 878 -24.97 -19.72 4.30
N MET A 879 -24.06 -20.53 4.84
CA MET A 879 -23.98 -20.98 6.24
C MET A 879 -25.00 -22.04 6.70
N PHE A 880 -24.76 -23.29 6.26
CA PHE A 880 -24.69 -24.39 7.23
C PHE A 880 -23.40 -25.20 7.03
N ALA A 881 -22.53 -25.18 8.05
CA ALA A 881 -21.28 -25.94 8.09
C ALA A 881 -20.89 -26.27 9.54
N LEU A 882 -21.57 -27.26 10.13
CA LEU A 882 -21.20 -27.96 11.37
C LEU A 882 -21.77 -29.38 11.25
N GLY A 883 -20.95 -30.44 11.39
CA GLY A 883 -21.53 -31.80 11.28
C GLY A 883 -20.62 -33.02 11.33
N LYS A 884 -19.31 -32.92 11.09
CA LYS A 884 -18.31 -33.97 11.41
C LYS A 884 -16.88 -33.47 11.28
#